data_AF-A0A6N2E204-F1
#
_entry.id   AF-A0A6N2E204-F1
#
_cell.length_a   1.000
_cell.length_b   1.000
_cell.length_c   1.000
_cell.angle_alpha   90.00
_cell.angle_beta   90.00
_cell.angle_gamma   90.00
#
_symmetry.space_group_name_H-M   'P 1'
#
loop_
_entity.id
_entity.type
_entity.pdbx_description
1 polymer ?
#
loop_
_entity_poly.entity_id
_entity_poly.type
_entity_poly.pdbx_seq_one_letter_code
_entity_poly.pdbx_strand_id
1 'polypeptide(L)'
;MRTYRLTLTVQGPVLTRSTAIGGYGVDAPVARAADGTPMLAGSHVQGKLRQAWAELNECVRAARCAARREGTSISGPASVARIGQWLGRPDEGEGQRRGSVFIGDLFATVPGAVAATRGRVAIELSTGAAKERALAVLETPFASRAAVAFTGRVTILAKDSEADVIADAIERGLNWVPQFGGERTIGFGRTLGVELQREDARAPQTHASASPTEDPSSPACARLRLVLRFLEPFCISAAPRSNNVFESESSVPGAAIKGALANQMAAALGLPAGAAVSADPADARFRYLRRWFDALRFLHAVPVPIAAAPGSWPVAFGADPPLEGALAPTPPLRGWPPRPRVWPLSLVAGRKGGLFDVALCEGPKLIDDTAPPPADPHQRSGKASAPRFVHDWKGDDFARANALFGLSEPPRALRLRTSMDQHLRAGAPEQLFANELVLPDQHLWVGEIDLADVSADQRGGVLDDLIELTQGLISGIGKTHALAQMGLMAVPAEAATPAAAESLAPLDGHFVVTLQTPALLCSNLDLLGAGSGQDKLERAYRRAFANLSGGRVELVRYFARQRLAGGAFFLQRFAGNGTYLPWLLTEAGSVFVLGATDRGADVAKTLRGWLEQGLSLPESVLDHHELRRAPGETCRDASLWAQCPYIRQNGYGEVAINMAVHRTCDLRLLRGATGAAP
;
A
#
# COMPACT_ATOMS: atom_id res chain seq x y z
N MET A 1 -8.62 -18.86 -5.93
CA MET A 1 -8.67 -18.25 -4.58
C MET A 1 -9.93 -18.76 -3.90
N ARG A 2 -9.82 -19.25 -2.66
CA ARG A 2 -10.95 -19.70 -1.83
C ARG A 2 -10.91 -18.98 -0.49
N THR A 3 -12.09 -18.62 0.01
CA THR A 3 -12.25 -17.92 1.28
C THR A 3 -13.03 -18.81 2.24
N TYR A 4 -12.61 -18.84 3.49
CA TYR A 4 -13.26 -19.57 4.56
C TYR A 4 -13.49 -18.62 5.73
N ARG A 5 -14.63 -18.75 6.38
CA ARG A 5 -14.90 -18.16 7.68
C ARG A 5 -14.28 -19.04 8.75
N LEU A 6 -13.35 -18.47 9.50
CA LEU A 6 -12.75 -19.11 10.67
C LEU A 6 -13.47 -18.62 11.92
N THR A 7 -14.05 -19.54 12.68
CA THR A 7 -14.58 -19.28 14.02
C THR A 7 -13.73 -20.02 15.04
N LEU A 8 -13.09 -19.27 15.93
CA LEU A 8 -12.29 -19.79 17.03
C LEU A 8 -13.02 -19.53 18.34
N THR A 9 -13.50 -20.59 18.99
CA THR A 9 -14.18 -20.49 20.28
C THR A 9 -13.19 -20.75 21.40
N VAL A 10 -13.02 -19.78 22.30
CA VAL A 10 -12.11 -19.85 23.44
C VAL A 10 -12.84 -19.56 24.76
N GLN A 11 -12.32 -20.12 25.84
CA GLN A 11 -12.82 -19.92 27.19
C GLN A 11 -12.15 -18.68 27.81
N GLY A 12 -12.97 -17.75 28.29
CA GLY A 12 -12.55 -16.57 29.02
C GLY A 12 -11.96 -16.90 30.41
N PRO A 13 -11.09 -16.03 30.94
CA PRO A 13 -10.64 -14.76 30.37
C PRO A 13 -9.66 -14.95 29.19
N VAL A 14 -9.65 -13.98 28.27
CA VAL A 14 -8.75 -13.93 27.11
C VAL A 14 -8.07 -12.57 27.09
N LEU A 15 -6.75 -12.54 26.91
CA LEU A 15 -5.98 -11.30 26.80
C LEU A 15 -5.11 -11.35 25.55
N THR A 16 -5.39 -10.49 24.57
CA THR A 16 -4.46 -10.13 23.51
C THR A 16 -3.95 -8.74 23.80
N ARG A 17 -2.66 -8.56 24.06
CA ARG A 17 -2.15 -7.24 24.48
C ARG A 17 -2.19 -6.23 23.32
N SER A 18 -2.74 -5.05 23.59
CA SER A 18 -2.69 -3.85 22.73
C SER A 18 -1.52 -2.93 23.12
N THR A 19 -1.09 -2.06 22.20
CA THR A 19 -0.27 -0.87 22.50
C THR A 19 -1.07 0.39 22.75
N ALA A 20 -2.37 0.36 22.52
CA ALA A 20 -3.21 1.50 22.85
C ALA A 20 -3.00 1.84 24.32
N ILE A 21 -2.87 3.13 24.63
CA ILE A 21 -2.91 3.59 26.03
C ILE A 21 -4.25 3.10 26.57
N GLY A 22 -4.20 2.15 27.50
CA GLY A 22 -5.40 1.63 28.15
C GLY A 22 -6.10 2.73 28.95
N GLY A 23 -7.24 2.39 29.55
CA GLY A 23 -7.80 3.24 30.60
C GLY A 23 -6.77 3.52 31.69
N TYR A 24 -6.91 4.66 32.38
CA TYR A 24 -6.00 5.03 33.48
C TYR A 24 -5.89 3.87 34.48
N GLY A 25 -4.66 3.42 34.76
CA GLY A 25 -4.40 2.30 35.67
C GLY A 25 -4.52 0.89 35.07
N VAL A 26 -4.60 0.74 33.74
CA VAL A 26 -4.57 -0.56 33.06
C VAL A 26 -3.19 -0.80 32.44
N ASP A 27 -2.49 -1.84 32.92
CA ASP A 27 -1.14 -2.19 32.45
C ASP A 27 -1.16 -3.03 31.17
N ALA A 28 -2.21 -3.83 30.98
CA ALA A 28 -2.36 -4.71 29.82
C ALA A 28 -3.75 -4.59 29.20
N PRO A 29 -3.97 -3.59 28.32
CA PRO A 29 -5.22 -3.44 27.59
C PRO A 29 -5.38 -4.54 26.54
N VAL A 30 -6.64 -4.91 26.26
CA VAL A 30 -7.00 -5.86 25.21
C VAL A 30 -6.90 -5.19 23.83
N ALA A 31 -6.40 -5.94 22.85
CA ALA A 31 -6.34 -5.56 21.45
C ALA A 31 -7.76 -5.42 20.90
N ARG A 32 -8.03 -4.26 20.31
CA ARG A 32 -9.34 -3.90 19.75
C ARG A 32 -9.20 -3.39 18.33
N ALA A 33 -10.25 -3.58 17.54
CA ALA A 33 -10.44 -2.96 16.26
C ALA A 33 -10.76 -1.46 16.42
N ALA A 34 -10.85 -0.73 15.30
CA ALA A 34 -11.09 0.72 15.31
C ALA A 34 -12.44 1.10 15.95
N ASP A 35 -13.44 0.23 15.85
CA ASP A 35 -14.76 0.34 16.48
C ASP A 35 -14.76 -0.04 17.98
N GLY A 36 -13.60 -0.43 18.53
CA GLY A 36 -13.46 -0.91 19.90
C GLY A 36 -13.74 -2.39 20.10
N THR A 37 -14.08 -3.17 19.07
CA THR A 37 -14.37 -4.61 19.21
C THR A 37 -13.09 -5.40 19.57
N PRO A 38 -13.08 -6.24 20.64
CA PRO A 38 -11.92 -7.07 20.96
C PRO A 38 -11.53 -8.00 19.80
N MET A 39 -10.23 -8.19 19.58
CA MET A 39 -9.72 -8.99 18.45
C MET A 39 -8.54 -9.90 18.80
N LEU A 40 -8.40 -10.98 18.04
CA LEU A 40 -7.17 -11.77 17.90
C LEU A 40 -6.51 -11.40 16.58
N ALA A 41 -5.26 -10.92 16.63
CA ALA A 41 -4.53 -10.58 15.41
C ALA A 41 -4.28 -11.84 14.56
N GLY A 42 -4.52 -11.75 13.25
CA GLY A 42 -4.36 -12.88 12.32
C GLY A 42 -2.97 -13.50 12.34
N SER A 43 -1.93 -12.67 12.51
CA SER A 43 -0.56 -13.14 12.74
C SER A 43 -0.38 -14.04 13.95
N HIS A 44 -1.08 -13.72 15.05
CA HIS A 44 -0.96 -14.51 16.27
C HIS A 44 -1.52 -15.90 16.03
N VAL A 45 -2.67 -15.97 15.35
CA VAL A 45 -3.30 -17.22 14.91
C VAL A 45 -2.37 -17.98 13.94
N GLN A 46 -1.80 -17.30 12.94
CA GLN A 46 -0.87 -17.90 11.99
C GLN A 46 0.41 -18.43 12.65
N GLY A 47 0.97 -17.69 13.61
CA GLY A 47 2.13 -18.13 14.38
C GLY A 47 1.83 -19.36 15.23
N LYS A 48 0.64 -19.41 15.86
CA LYS A 48 0.18 -20.58 16.61
C LYS A 48 -0.07 -21.78 15.73
N LEU A 49 -0.67 -21.59 14.56
CA LEU A 49 -0.86 -22.65 13.58
C LEU A 49 0.48 -23.24 13.11
N ARG A 50 1.47 -22.38 12.84
CA ARG A 50 2.82 -22.83 12.48
C ARG A 50 3.45 -23.68 13.58
N GLN A 51 3.37 -23.21 14.83
CA GLN A 51 3.85 -23.96 15.99
C GLN A 51 3.16 -25.32 16.09
N ALA A 52 1.82 -25.35 16.00
CA ALA A 52 1.04 -26.57 16.09
C ALA A 52 1.41 -27.59 15.00
N TRP A 53 1.56 -27.16 13.76
CA TRP A 53 2.00 -28.05 12.69
C TRP A 53 3.44 -28.53 12.83
N ALA A 54 4.34 -27.74 13.42
CA ALA A 54 5.69 -28.20 13.73
C ALA A 54 5.66 -29.31 14.79
N GLU A 55 4.93 -29.10 15.90
CA GLU A 55 4.75 -30.09 16.96
C GLU A 55 4.08 -31.39 16.43
N LEU A 56 3.00 -31.27 15.65
CA LEU A 56 2.33 -32.41 15.03
C LEU A 56 3.27 -33.19 14.10
N ASN A 57 4.12 -32.51 13.33
CA ASN A 57 5.09 -33.16 12.46
C ASN A 57 6.16 -33.93 13.23
N GLU A 58 6.59 -33.42 14.39
CA GLU A 58 7.50 -34.16 15.27
C GLU A 58 6.86 -35.43 15.82
N CYS A 59 5.61 -35.34 16.30
CA CYS A 59 4.84 -36.50 16.78
C CYS A 59 4.69 -37.55 15.67
N VAL A 60 4.35 -37.12 14.45
CA VAL A 60 4.18 -38.01 13.30
C VAL A 60 5.49 -38.64 12.87
N ARG A 61 6.60 -37.91 12.92
CA ARG A 61 7.94 -38.45 12.64
C ARG A 61 8.29 -39.54 13.65
N ALA A 62 8.07 -39.29 14.93
CA ALA A 62 8.29 -40.27 15.99
C ALA A 62 7.41 -41.52 15.79
N ALA A 63 6.11 -41.32 15.49
CA ALA A 63 5.17 -42.41 15.22
C ALA A 63 5.57 -43.24 13.99
N ARG A 64 6.01 -42.60 12.90
CA ARG A 64 6.51 -43.30 11.69
C ARG A 64 7.78 -44.11 11.97
N CYS A 65 8.68 -43.58 12.80
CA CYS A 65 9.86 -44.33 13.21
C CYS A 65 9.50 -45.58 14.02
N ALA A 66 8.48 -45.49 14.89
CA ALA A 66 7.94 -46.64 15.62
C ALA A 66 7.25 -47.63 14.67
N ALA A 67 6.32 -47.16 13.83
CA ALA A 67 5.58 -47.98 12.86
C ALA A 67 6.50 -48.73 11.90
N ARG A 68 7.59 -48.10 11.42
CA ARG A 68 8.59 -48.73 10.55
C ARG A 68 9.32 -49.90 11.24
N ARG A 69 9.49 -49.86 12.57
CA ARG A 69 10.04 -50.99 13.34
C ARG A 69 9.04 -52.14 13.47
N GLU A 70 7.76 -51.84 13.40
CA GLU A 70 6.64 -52.79 13.53
C GLU A 70 6.07 -53.25 12.18
N GLY A 71 6.69 -52.84 11.06
CA GLY A 71 6.23 -53.21 9.71
C GLY A 71 4.94 -52.51 9.25
N THR A 72 4.52 -51.45 9.93
CA THR A 72 3.31 -50.67 9.59
C THR A 72 3.65 -49.31 8.99
N SER A 73 2.68 -48.69 8.31
CA SER A 73 2.81 -47.36 7.69
C SER A 73 1.80 -46.39 8.28
N ILE A 74 2.26 -45.20 8.69
CA ILE A 74 1.41 -44.12 9.21
C ILE A 74 1.45 -42.96 8.21
N SER A 75 0.28 -42.64 7.64
CA SER A 75 0.05 -41.39 6.95
C SER A 75 0.00 -40.25 7.98
N GLY A 76 0.52 -39.09 7.61
CA GLY A 76 0.69 -37.96 8.53
C GLY A 76 0.26 -36.65 7.88
N PRO A 77 0.02 -35.59 8.68
CA PRO A 77 -0.30 -34.28 8.19
C PRO A 77 0.85 -33.71 7.35
N ALA A 78 0.57 -32.58 6.69
CA ALA A 78 1.44 -31.92 5.73
C ALA A 78 2.91 -31.84 6.19
N SER A 79 3.84 -32.27 5.33
CA SER A 79 5.27 -32.23 5.63
C SER A 79 5.75 -30.82 5.96
N VAL A 80 6.85 -30.69 6.70
CA VAL A 80 7.49 -29.39 7.02
C VAL A 80 7.73 -28.55 5.76
N ALA A 81 8.02 -29.19 4.62
CA ALA A 81 8.15 -28.54 3.33
C ALA A 81 6.84 -27.84 2.88
N ARG A 82 5.68 -28.44 3.14
CA ARG A 82 4.36 -27.85 2.85
C ARG A 82 4.01 -26.70 3.79
N ILE A 83 4.44 -26.73 5.06
CA ILE A 83 4.25 -25.58 5.97
C ILE A 83 4.89 -24.32 5.39
N GLY A 84 6.12 -24.45 4.88
CA GLY A 84 6.83 -23.34 4.24
C GLY A 84 6.15 -22.85 2.95
N GLN A 85 5.48 -23.74 2.21
CA GLN A 85 4.71 -23.38 1.02
C GLN A 85 3.39 -22.66 1.38
N TRP A 86 2.71 -23.08 2.45
CA TRP A 86 1.42 -22.55 2.83
C TRP A 86 1.51 -21.26 3.65
N LEU A 87 2.40 -21.20 4.65
CA LEU A 87 2.52 -20.04 5.54
C LEU A 87 3.76 -19.17 5.24
N GLY A 88 4.57 -19.54 4.26
CA GLY A 88 5.91 -18.97 4.08
C GLY A 88 6.92 -19.55 5.08
N ARG A 89 8.23 -19.29 4.87
CA ARG A 89 9.29 -19.69 5.81
C ARG A 89 9.64 -18.53 6.76
N PRO A 90 9.80 -18.79 8.07
CA PRO A 90 10.45 -17.86 9.00
C PRO A 90 11.98 -18.01 8.91
N ASP A 91 12.71 -16.90 8.89
CA ASP A 91 14.14 -16.77 9.24
C ASP A 91 15.23 -17.43 8.38
N GLU A 92 15.12 -17.37 7.05
CA GLU A 92 16.29 -17.50 6.16
C GLU A 92 16.40 -16.28 5.23
N GLY A 93 16.56 -15.08 5.80
CA GLY A 93 16.69 -13.84 5.02
C GLY A 93 15.42 -13.40 4.27
N GLU A 94 15.42 -12.16 3.81
CA GLU A 94 14.26 -11.43 3.25
C GLU A 94 13.96 -11.80 1.79
N GLY A 95 14.30 -13.03 1.39
CA GLY A 95 13.79 -13.73 0.20
C GLY A 95 12.52 -14.52 0.50
N GLN A 96 11.63 -13.96 1.34
CA GLN A 96 10.47 -14.64 1.90
C GLN A 96 9.57 -15.17 0.77
N ARG A 97 9.60 -16.49 0.53
CA ARG A 97 8.60 -17.14 -0.31
C ARG A 97 7.24 -16.93 0.35
N ARG A 98 6.39 -16.14 -0.30
CA ARG A 98 5.03 -15.85 0.17
C ARG A 98 4.26 -17.17 0.26
N GLY A 99 3.57 -17.36 1.38
CA GLY A 99 2.69 -18.51 1.58
C GLY A 99 1.44 -18.40 0.70
N SER A 100 0.78 -19.53 0.46
CA SER A 100 -0.54 -19.57 -0.19
C SER A 100 -1.73 -19.38 0.76
N VAL A 101 -1.50 -19.28 2.07
CA VAL A 101 -2.54 -19.13 3.11
C VAL A 101 -2.37 -17.81 3.84
N PHE A 102 -3.48 -17.07 3.95
CA PHE A 102 -3.56 -15.78 4.62
C PHE A 102 -4.69 -15.83 5.66
N ILE A 103 -4.37 -15.49 6.91
CA ILE A 103 -5.33 -15.46 8.02
C ILE A 103 -5.50 -14.00 8.42
N GLY A 104 -6.70 -13.45 8.19
CA GLY A 104 -7.09 -12.11 8.63
C GLY A 104 -7.26 -12.05 10.15
N ASP A 105 -7.58 -10.88 10.68
CA ASP A 105 -7.90 -10.75 12.10
C ASP A 105 -9.23 -11.42 12.43
N LEU A 106 -9.35 -11.92 13.66
CA LEU A 106 -10.59 -12.50 14.17
C LEU A 106 -11.16 -11.57 15.23
N PHE A 107 -12.43 -11.21 15.09
CA PHE A 107 -13.13 -10.28 15.97
C PHE A 107 -14.07 -11.03 16.89
N ALA A 108 -14.16 -10.61 18.14
CA ALA A 108 -15.07 -11.23 19.10
C ALA A 108 -16.52 -11.00 18.69
N THR A 109 -17.30 -12.06 18.60
CA THR A 109 -18.75 -12.01 18.43
C THR A 109 -19.35 -11.82 19.82
N VAL A 110 -19.62 -10.58 20.20
CA VAL A 110 -19.92 -10.24 21.61
C VAL A 110 -21.43 -10.27 21.91
N PRO A 111 -21.88 -11.07 22.88
CA PRO A 111 -22.98 -10.70 23.76
C PRO A 111 -22.41 -10.07 25.05
N GLY A 112 -22.57 -8.76 25.22
CA GLY A 112 -22.39 -8.06 26.51
C GLY A 112 -20.99 -8.10 27.17
N ALA A 113 -19.91 -7.70 26.49
CA ALA A 113 -18.61 -7.51 27.13
C ALA A 113 -18.66 -6.33 28.12
N VAL A 114 -18.69 -6.62 29.41
CA VAL A 114 -18.44 -5.62 30.45
C VAL A 114 -16.93 -5.51 30.62
N ALA A 115 -16.36 -4.32 30.41
CA ALA A 115 -14.95 -4.06 30.65
C ALA A 115 -14.64 -4.26 32.14
N ALA A 116 -14.17 -5.46 32.50
CA ALA A 116 -13.69 -5.78 33.84
C ALA A 116 -12.16 -5.79 33.84
N THR A 117 -11.57 -5.20 34.88
CA THR A 117 -10.12 -5.28 35.13
C THR A 117 -9.84 -6.35 36.17
N ARG A 118 -8.72 -7.07 36.03
CA ARG A 118 -8.21 -8.01 37.04
C ARG A 118 -6.84 -7.59 37.51
N GLY A 119 -6.70 -7.42 38.81
CA GLY A 119 -5.39 -7.26 39.45
C GLY A 119 -4.67 -8.61 39.53
N ARG A 120 -3.36 -8.57 39.29
CA ARG A 120 -2.42 -9.67 39.55
C ARG A 120 -1.29 -9.12 40.40
N VAL A 121 -0.91 -9.85 41.45
CA VAL A 121 0.26 -9.53 42.25
C VAL A 121 1.19 -10.74 42.28
N ALA A 122 2.49 -10.53 42.10
CA ALA A 122 3.45 -11.61 42.35
C ALA A 122 3.71 -11.71 43.85
N ILE A 123 3.69 -12.93 44.39
CA ILE A 123 4.01 -13.20 45.80
C ILE A 123 5.48 -13.63 45.86
N GLU A 124 6.24 -13.01 46.74
CA GLU A 124 7.61 -13.42 47.03
C GLU A 124 7.61 -14.67 47.91
N LEU A 125 8.20 -15.76 47.41
CA LEU A 125 8.12 -17.07 48.06
C LEU A 125 8.82 -17.14 49.43
N SER A 126 9.87 -16.34 49.63
CA SER A 126 10.63 -16.33 50.90
C SER A 126 9.89 -15.61 52.03
N THR A 127 9.09 -14.59 51.70
CA THR A 127 8.42 -13.73 52.68
C THR A 127 6.92 -13.97 52.76
N GLY A 128 6.33 -14.59 51.74
CA GLY A 128 4.88 -14.70 51.56
C GLY A 128 4.19 -13.36 51.26
N ALA A 129 4.96 -12.28 51.15
CA ALA A 129 4.45 -10.93 50.91
C ALA A 129 4.25 -10.68 49.41
N ALA A 130 3.43 -9.69 49.08
CA ALA A 130 3.37 -9.14 47.74
C ALA A 130 4.73 -8.55 47.36
N LYS A 131 5.29 -8.99 46.22
CA LYS A 131 6.53 -8.45 45.68
C LYS A 131 6.33 -6.98 45.32
N GLU A 132 7.28 -6.14 45.73
CA GLU A 132 7.21 -4.70 45.46
C GLU A 132 7.09 -4.44 43.95
N ARG A 133 6.21 -3.50 43.57
CA ARG A 133 5.93 -3.12 42.17
C ARG A 133 5.51 -4.27 41.25
N ALA A 134 4.92 -5.33 41.81
CA ALA A 134 4.43 -6.47 41.03
C ALA A 134 2.91 -6.51 40.83
N LEU A 135 2.20 -5.41 41.15
CA LEU A 135 0.79 -5.27 40.79
C LEU A 135 0.68 -5.00 39.29
N ALA A 136 -0.10 -5.83 38.60
CA ALA A 136 -0.44 -5.67 37.20
C ALA A 136 -1.96 -5.70 37.04
N VAL A 137 -2.54 -4.70 36.39
CA VAL A 137 -3.97 -4.60 36.09
C VAL A 137 -4.19 -5.02 34.64
N LEU A 138 -4.83 -6.18 34.48
CA LEU A 138 -5.13 -6.77 33.18
C LEU A 138 -6.56 -6.43 32.77
N GLU A 139 -6.76 -5.98 31.53
CA GLU A 139 -8.11 -5.88 30.98
C GLU A 139 -8.64 -7.28 30.64
N THR A 140 -9.83 -7.62 31.12
CA THR A 140 -10.51 -8.88 30.82
C THR A 140 -11.97 -8.60 30.43
N PRO A 141 -12.26 -8.30 29.16
CA PRO A 141 -13.61 -8.02 28.69
C PRO A 141 -14.51 -9.27 28.70
N PHE A 142 -13.94 -10.44 28.99
CA PHE A 142 -14.63 -11.72 29.02
C PHE A 142 -14.58 -12.33 30.42
N ALA A 143 -15.74 -12.72 30.94
CA ALA A 143 -15.86 -13.38 32.23
C ALA A 143 -15.13 -14.74 32.25
N SER A 144 -14.76 -15.19 33.45
CA SER A 144 -14.20 -16.54 33.62
C SER A 144 -15.19 -17.60 33.14
N ARG A 145 -14.68 -18.60 32.41
CA ARG A 145 -15.43 -19.70 31.81
C ARG A 145 -16.41 -19.33 30.70
N ALA A 146 -16.58 -18.05 30.37
CA ALA A 146 -17.42 -17.64 29.25
C ALA A 146 -16.85 -18.20 27.94
N ALA A 147 -17.69 -18.79 27.10
CA ALA A 147 -17.29 -19.16 25.75
C ALA A 147 -17.37 -17.91 24.86
N VAL A 148 -16.27 -17.58 24.20
CA VAL A 148 -16.14 -16.40 23.34
C VAL A 148 -15.76 -16.88 21.95
N ALA A 149 -16.60 -16.60 20.97
CA ALA A 149 -16.29 -16.84 19.57
C ALA A 149 -15.52 -15.64 19.01
N PHE A 150 -14.40 -15.92 18.33
CA PHE A 150 -13.69 -14.97 17.51
C PHE A 150 -13.82 -15.38 16.05
N THR A 151 -14.40 -14.53 15.22
CA THR A 151 -14.67 -14.83 13.81
C THR A 151 -13.82 -13.94 12.89
N GLY A 152 -13.21 -14.56 11.88
CA GLY A 152 -12.39 -13.89 10.88
C GLY A 152 -12.39 -14.65 9.55
N ARG A 153 -11.56 -14.22 8.60
CA ARG A 153 -11.45 -14.84 7.28
C ARG A 153 -10.08 -15.47 7.05
N VAL A 154 -10.09 -16.61 6.36
CA VAL A 154 -8.91 -17.31 5.86
C VAL A 154 -8.99 -17.36 4.35
N THR A 155 -7.95 -16.91 3.66
CA THR A 155 -7.84 -16.94 2.21
C THR A 155 -6.77 -17.94 1.78
N ILE A 156 -7.12 -18.81 0.83
CA ILE A 156 -6.24 -19.83 0.28
C ILE A 156 -6.09 -19.62 -1.23
N LEU A 157 -4.84 -19.43 -1.67
CA LEU A 157 -4.44 -19.32 -3.06
C LEU A 157 -3.98 -20.68 -3.57
N ALA A 158 -4.94 -21.54 -3.89
CA ALA A 158 -4.70 -22.86 -4.47
C ALA A 158 -5.84 -23.26 -5.42
N LYS A 159 -5.67 -24.38 -6.13
CA LYS A 159 -6.75 -25.06 -6.87
C LYS A 159 -7.80 -25.57 -5.88
N ASP A 160 -9.05 -25.70 -6.32
CA ASP A 160 -10.17 -26.08 -5.44
C ASP A 160 -9.92 -27.34 -4.61
N SER A 161 -9.49 -28.41 -5.27
CA SER A 161 -9.16 -29.68 -4.61
C SER A 161 -8.02 -29.56 -3.60
N GLU A 162 -7.10 -28.61 -3.79
CA GLU A 162 -5.99 -28.37 -2.86
C GLU A 162 -6.42 -27.42 -1.73
N ALA A 163 -7.30 -26.46 -2.01
CA ALA A 163 -7.79 -25.50 -1.04
C ALA A 163 -8.55 -26.18 0.12
N ASP A 164 -9.41 -27.15 -0.19
CA ASP A 164 -10.14 -27.91 0.84
C ASP A 164 -9.18 -28.77 1.69
N VAL A 165 -8.14 -29.36 1.08
CA VAL A 165 -7.09 -30.10 1.83
C VAL A 165 -6.31 -29.18 2.77
N ILE A 166 -6.03 -27.95 2.32
CA ILE A 166 -5.36 -26.94 3.15
C ILE A 166 -6.30 -26.49 4.29
N ALA A 167 -7.59 -26.26 4.00
CA ALA A 167 -8.60 -25.87 4.98
C ALA A 167 -8.71 -26.92 6.11
N ASP A 168 -8.82 -28.20 5.76
CA ASP A 168 -8.80 -29.32 6.73
C ASP A 168 -7.52 -29.33 7.57
N ALA A 169 -6.38 -29.05 6.96
CA ALA A 169 -5.11 -29.00 7.68
C ALA A 169 -5.07 -27.82 8.66
N ILE A 170 -5.64 -26.67 8.30
CA ILE A 170 -5.74 -25.48 9.14
C ILE A 170 -6.61 -25.79 10.35
N GLU A 171 -7.79 -26.35 10.14
CA GLU A 171 -8.72 -26.72 11.21
C GLU A 171 -8.09 -27.71 12.20
N ARG A 172 -7.44 -28.78 11.70
CA ARG A 172 -6.70 -29.73 12.56
C ARG A 172 -5.56 -29.06 13.33
N GLY A 173 -4.81 -28.19 12.67
CA GLY A 173 -3.69 -27.47 13.28
C GLY A 173 -4.14 -26.51 14.38
N LEU A 174 -5.23 -25.78 14.16
CA LEU A 174 -5.79 -24.87 15.16
C LEU A 174 -6.46 -25.62 16.32
N ASN A 175 -7.11 -26.76 16.07
CA ASN A 175 -7.63 -27.63 17.13
C ASN A 175 -6.52 -28.23 18.01
N TRP A 176 -5.29 -28.36 17.49
CA TRP A 176 -4.11 -28.75 18.28
C TRP A 176 -3.61 -27.63 19.20
N VAL A 177 -3.96 -26.37 18.94
CA VAL A 177 -3.54 -25.24 19.78
C VAL A 177 -4.38 -25.22 21.07
N PRO A 178 -3.79 -25.43 22.26
CA PRO A 178 -4.58 -25.56 23.49
C PRO A 178 -5.11 -24.22 24.00
N GLN A 179 -4.43 -23.11 23.70
CA GLN A 179 -4.75 -21.77 24.21
C GLN A 179 -4.30 -20.66 23.25
N PHE A 180 -5.10 -19.59 23.16
CA PHE A 180 -4.81 -18.35 22.42
C PHE A 180 -4.66 -17.14 23.36
N GLY A 181 -3.99 -16.09 22.89
CA GLY A 181 -3.64 -14.91 23.71
C GLY A 181 -2.44 -15.07 24.65
N GLY A 182 -2.29 -14.11 25.56
CA GLY A 182 -1.31 -14.03 26.64
C GLY A 182 -1.81 -14.64 27.95
N GLU A 183 -0.94 -14.66 28.97
CA GLU A 183 -1.24 -15.22 30.31
C GLU A 183 -1.69 -16.70 30.32
N ARG A 184 -1.19 -17.45 29.34
CA ARG A 184 -1.47 -18.88 29.13
C ARG A 184 -1.11 -19.76 30.34
N THR A 185 -0.02 -19.43 31.03
CA THR A 185 0.45 -20.18 32.21
C THR A 185 -0.53 -20.15 33.38
N ILE A 186 -1.45 -19.18 33.40
CA ILE A 186 -2.51 -19.08 34.43
C ILE A 186 -3.91 -19.44 33.86
N GLY A 187 -3.96 -20.05 32.67
CA GLY A 187 -5.17 -20.67 32.12
C GLY A 187 -6.02 -19.78 31.21
N PHE A 188 -5.51 -18.64 30.73
CA PHE A 188 -6.25 -17.75 29.84
C PHE A 188 -6.42 -18.36 28.44
N GLY A 189 -7.56 -18.06 27.81
CA GLY A 189 -7.81 -18.28 26.39
C GLY A 189 -7.80 -19.74 25.93
N ARG A 190 -8.26 -20.67 26.77
CA ARG A 190 -8.34 -22.11 26.43
C ARG A 190 -9.22 -22.34 25.20
N THR A 191 -8.70 -23.03 24.19
CA THR A 191 -9.46 -23.40 23.00
C THR A 191 -10.57 -24.38 23.35
N LEU A 192 -11.79 -24.08 22.94
CA LEU A 192 -12.97 -24.92 23.09
C LEU A 192 -13.38 -25.56 21.76
N GLY A 193 -13.17 -24.86 20.65
CA GLY A 193 -13.47 -25.38 19.32
C GLY A 193 -12.94 -24.48 18.22
N VAL A 194 -12.73 -25.08 17.05
CA VAL A 194 -12.38 -24.37 15.83
C VAL A 194 -13.29 -24.89 14.73
N GLU A 195 -13.89 -23.96 14.01
CA GLU A 195 -14.72 -24.26 12.85
C GLU A 195 -14.21 -23.47 11.65
N LEU A 196 -14.07 -24.14 10.52
CA LEU A 196 -13.72 -23.51 9.26
C LEU A 196 -14.83 -23.76 8.25
N GLN A 197 -15.66 -22.74 8.03
CA GLN A 197 -16.79 -22.83 7.12
C GLN A 197 -16.40 -22.23 5.78
N ARG A 198 -16.60 -22.98 4.69
CA ARG A 198 -16.40 -22.44 3.34
C ARG A 198 -17.36 -21.27 3.15
N GLU A 199 -16.81 -20.09 2.94
CA GLU A 199 -17.59 -19.01 2.37
C GLU A 199 -17.60 -19.30 0.88
N ASP A 200 -18.69 -19.90 0.41
CA ASP A 200 -18.93 -19.85 -1.02
C ASP A 200 -18.79 -18.40 -1.42
N ALA A 201 -17.94 -18.16 -2.41
CA ALA A 201 -17.95 -16.87 -3.06
C ALA A 201 -19.39 -16.69 -3.49
N ARG A 202 -20.19 -15.91 -2.73
CA ARG A 202 -21.25 -15.14 -3.33
C ARG A 202 -20.50 -14.52 -4.49
N ALA A 203 -20.83 -14.97 -5.71
CA ALA A 203 -20.39 -14.29 -6.90
C ALA A 203 -20.58 -12.83 -6.53
N PRO A 204 -19.51 -12.03 -6.40
CA PRO A 204 -19.70 -10.61 -6.19
C PRO A 204 -20.70 -10.28 -7.28
N GLN A 205 -21.91 -9.87 -6.88
CA GLN A 205 -22.96 -9.66 -7.86
C GLN A 205 -22.28 -8.77 -8.87
N THR A 206 -22.10 -9.31 -10.08
CA THR A 206 -21.62 -8.56 -11.19
C THR A 206 -22.70 -7.51 -11.34
N HIS A 207 -22.48 -6.37 -10.69
CA HIS A 207 -23.00 -5.15 -11.22
C HIS A 207 -22.27 -5.10 -12.56
N ALA A 208 -22.96 -5.61 -13.58
CA ALA A 208 -22.81 -5.12 -14.92
C ALA A 208 -22.61 -3.63 -14.73
N SER A 209 -21.38 -3.20 -15.02
CA SER A 209 -20.97 -1.82 -15.09
C SER A 209 -22.19 -1.05 -15.54
N ALA A 210 -22.77 -0.20 -14.67
CA ALA A 210 -23.85 0.65 -15.16
C ALA A 210 -23.20 1.37 -16.32
N SER A 211 -23.68 1.09 -17.54
CA SER A 211 -22.99 1.45 -18.75
C SER A 211 -22.57 2.90 -18.60
N PRO A 212 -21.26 3.20 -18.53
CA PRO A 212 -20.85 4.50 -19.02
C PRO A 212 -21.44 4.54 -20.42
N THR A 213 -21.94 5.68 -20.86
CA THR A 213 -22.38 5.84 -22.26
C THR A 213 -21.28 5.52 -23.28
N GLU A 214 -20.09 5.13 -22.84
CA GLU A 214 -19.02 4.49 -23.60
C GLU A 214 -18.65 3.13 -23.00
N ASP A 215 -18.62 2.12 -23.88
CA ASP A 215 -18.22 0.76 -23.58
C ASP A 215 -16.76 0.72 -23.09
N PRO A 216 -16.46 0.23 -21.85
CA PRO A 216 -15.09 0.09 -21.39
C PRO A 216 -14.26 -0.84 -22.29
N SER A 217 -14.89 -1.71 -23.09
CA SER A 217 -14.23 -2.56 -24.08
C SER A 217 -13.81 -1.81 -25.36
N SER A 218 -13.97 -0.48 -25.42
CA SER A 218 -13.45 0.32 -26.53
C SER A 218 -11.94 0.05 -26.71
N PRO A 219 -11.52 -0.54 -27.84
CA PRO A 219 -10.14 -0.97 -28.08
C PRO A 219 -9.15 0.21 -28.11
N ALA A 220 -9.63 1.44 -28.12
CA ALA A 220 -8.83 2.66 -28.11
C ALA A 220 -8.33 3.07 -26.71
N CYS A 221 -8.94 2.57 -25.63
CA CYS A 221 -8.66 3.08 -24.28
C CYS A 221 -7.22 2.75 -23.82
N ALA A 222 -6.35 3.76 -23.81
CA ALA A 222 -4.96 3.61 -23.38
C ALA A 222 -4.78 3.64 -21.85
N ARG A 223 -5.82 4.00 -21.09
CA ARG A 223 -5.69 4.21 -19.64
C ARG A 223 -6.94 3.78 -18.89
N LEU A 224 -6.75 3.01 -17.82
CA LEU A 224 -7.80 2.51 -16.95
C LEU A 224 -7.66 3.16 -15.57
N ARG A 225 -8.75 3.66 -15.00
CA ARG A 225 -8.81 4.02 -13.59
C ARG A 225 -8.98 2.77 -12.77
N LEU A 226 -8.17 2.67 -11.73
CA LEU A 226 -8.14 1.55 -10.80
C LEU A 226 -8.56 2.07 -9.43
N VAL A 227 -9.51 1.40 -8.80
CA VAL A 227 -9.94 1.72 -7.43
C VAL A 227 -9.83 0.48 -6.57
N LEU A 228 -9.10 0.61 -5.46
CA LEU A 228 -8.98 -0.42 -4.44
C LEU A 228 -9.81 -0.05 -3.23
N ARG A 229 -10.61 -1.01 -2.76
CA ARG A 229 -11.25 -0.98 -1.44
C ARG A 229 -10.64 -2.08 -0.59
N PHE A 230 -9.79 -1.71 0.36
CA PHE A 230 -9.23 -2.67 1.31
C PHE A 230 -10.30 -3.12 2.29
N LEU A 231 -10.28 -4.42 2.62
CA LEU A 231 -11.23 -5.02 3.56
C LEU A 231 -10.67 -5.16 4.97
N GLU A 232 -9.39 -4.81 5.15
CA GLU A 232 -8.68 -4.92 6.41
C GLU A 232 -7.53 -3.90 6.50
N PRO A 233 -7.09 -3.54 7.71
CA PRO A 233 -5.92 -2.70 7.90
C PRO A 233 -4.67 -3.24 7.22
N PHE A 234 -3.92 -2.37 6.55
CA PHE A 234 -2.78 -2.78 5.75
C PHE A 234 -1.50 -2.03 6.08
N CYS A 235 -0.35 -2.64 5.74
CA CYS A 235 0.96 -2.00 5.87
C CYS A 235 1.73 -2.08 4.55
N ILE A 236 1.98 -0.92 3.94
CA ILE A 236 2.98 -0.75 2.89
C ILE A 236 4.24 -0.23 3.56
N SER A 237 5.19 -1.11 3.86
CA SER A 237 6.38 -0.70 4.63
C SER A 237 7.16 0.40 3.92
N ALA A 238 7.25 1.56 4.58
CA ALA A 238 8.28 2.54 4.32
C ALA A 238 9.63 2.07 4.92
N ALA A 239 10.66 2.93 4.82
CA ALA A 239 11.91 2.72 5.53
C ALA A 239 11.66 2.59 7.05
N PRO A 240 12.33 1.66 7.75
CA PRO A 240 12.15 1.49 9.19
C PRO A 240 12.56 2.77 9.93
N ARG A 241 11.70 3.27 10.82
CA ARG A 241 11.96 4.46 11.64
C ARG A 241 12.88 4.13 12.83
N SER A 242 12.85 2.87 13.27
CA SER A 242 13.78 2.22 14.18
C SER A 242 13.80 0.72 13.83
N ASN A 243 14.78 -0.05 14.32
CA ASN A 243 14.97 -1.47 13.96
C ASN A 243 13.70 -2.31 14.05
N ASN A 244 12.77 -1.94 14.93
CA ASN A 244 11.61 -2.73 15.29
C ASN A 244 10.27 -2.04 14.99
N VAL A 245 10.24 -0.86 14.35
CA VAL A 245 8.98 -0.16 14.00
C VAL A 245 8.92 0.11 12.50
N PHE A 246 7.94 -0.51 11.85
CA PHE A 246 7.63 -0.28 10.43
C PHE A 246 6.48 0.71 10.29
N GLU A 247 6.76 1.83 9.64
CA GLU A 247 5.75 2.82 9.28
C GLU A 247 5.10 2.43 7.95
N SER A 248 3.78 2.58 7.83
CA SER A 248 3.10 2.34 6.55
C SER A 248 3.03 3.63 5.73
N GLU A 249 3.31 3.53 4.44
CA GLU A 249 2.89 4.54 3.48
C GLU A 249 1.36 4.54 3.34
N SER A 250 0.79 5.73 3.12
CA SER A 250 -0.66 5.89 2.88
C SER A 250 -1.03 5.58 1.43
N SER A 251 -0.12 5.73 0.48
CA SER A 251 -0.30 5.32 -0.92
C SER A 251 0.14 3.88 -1.13
N VAL A 252 -0.44 3.20 -2.12
CA VAL A 252 -0.05 1.85 -2.53
C VAL A 252 0.80 1.97 -3.81
N PRO A 253 2.09 1.62 -3.78
CA PRO A 253 2.96 1.67 -4.95
C PRO A 253 2.46 0.77 -6.08
N GLY A 254 2.67 1.21 -7.31
CA GLY A 254 2.27 0.44 -8.50
C GLY A 254 2.92 -0.94 -8.55
N ALA A 255 4.19 -1.05 -8.14
CA ALA A 255 4.89 -2.33 -7.97
C ALA A 255 4.17 -3.31 -7.03
N ALA A 256 3.55 -2.82 -5.95
CA ALA A 256 2.85 -3.67 -4.99
C ALA A 256 1.55 -4.21 -5.59
N ILE A 257 0.82 -3.38 -6.34
CA ILE A 257 -0.39 -3.77 -7.07
C ILE A 257 -0.05 -4.78 -8.16
N LYS A 258 0.96 -4.47 -8.99
CA LYS A 258 1.46 -5.33 -10.06
C LYS A 258 1.92 -6.68 -9.51
N GLY A 259 2.67 -6.68 -8.41
CA GLY A 259 3.12 -7.90 -7.73
C GLY A 259 1.97 -8.74 -7.16
N ALA A 260 0.92 -8.11 -6.63
CA ALA A 260 -0.27 -8.83 -6.15
C ALA A 260 -1.01 -9.51 -7.31
N LEU A 261 -1.23 -8.80 -8.42
CA LEU A 261 -1.85 -9.34 -9.63
C LEU A 261 -1.02 -10.47 -10.24
N ALA A 262 0.31 -10.34 -10.29
CA ALA A 262 1.19 -11.39 -10.76
C ALA A 262 1.06 -12.68 -9.93
N ASN A 263 1.03 -12.56 -8.60
CA ASN A 263 0.84 -13.72 -7.72
C ASN A 263 -0.54 -14.37 -7.90
N GLN A 264 -1.58 -13.57 -8.07
CA GLN A 264 -2.94 -14.06 -8.32
C GLN A 264 -3.04 -14.78 -9.68
N MET A 265 -2.42 -14.22 -10.72
CA MET A 265 -2.34 -14.83 -12.04
C MET A 265 -1.54 -16.15 -11.99
N ALA A 266 -0.38 -16.17 -11.31
CA ALA A 266 0.38 -17.39 -11.09
C ALA A 266 -0.46 -18.47 -10.39
N ALA A 267 -1.17 -18.12 -9.32
CA ALA A 267 -2.04 -19.06 -8.61
C ALA A 267 -3.19 -19.57 -9.50
N ALA A 268 -3.81 -18.69 -10.30
CA ALA A 268 -4.87 -19.06 -11.24
C ALA A 268 -4.39 -20.00 -12.36
N LEU A 269 -3.11 -19.91 -12.73
CA LEU A 269 -2.44 -20.80 -13.67
C LEU A 269 -1.87 -22.08 -13.00
N GLY A 270 -1.94 -22.18 -11.67
CA GLY A 270 -1.33 -23.28 -10.91
C GLY A 270 0.20 -23.27 -10.93
N LEU A 271 0.82 -22.11 -11.16
CA LEU A 271 2.27 -21.93 -11.12
C LEU A 271 2.75 -21.79 -9.65
N PRO A 272 3.98 -22.21 -9.33
CA PRO A 272 4.53 -22.03 -8.00
C PRO A 272 4.71 -20.54 -7.68
N ALA A 273 4.63 -20.19 -6.39
CA ALA A 273 4.84 -18.81 -5.94
C ALA A 273 6.20 -18.27 -6.41
N GLY A 274 6.19 -17.07 -7.01
CA GLY A 274 7.38 -16.42 -7.57
C GLY A 274 7.78 -16.87 -8.98
N ALA A 275 7.01 -17.75 -9.63
CA ALA A 275 7.21 -18.06 -11.04
C ALA A 275 6.92 -16.84 -11.94
N ALA A 276 7.68 -16.73 -13.03
CA ALA A 276 7.40 -15.74 -14.06
C ALA A 276 6.05 -16.04 -14.73
N VAL A 277 5.22 -15.02 -14.84
CA VAL A 277 3.89 -15.10 -15.47
C VAL A 277 3.92 -14.77 -16.96
N SER A 278 4.96 -14.12 -17.45
CA SER A 278 5.10 -13.63 -18.83
C SER A 278 5.47 -14.70 -19.88
N ALA A 279 5.44 -15.99 -19.54
CA ALA A 279 5.70 -17.08 -20.50
C ALA A 279 4.52 -17.27 -21.49
N ASP A 280 4.82 -17.62 -22.75
CA ASP A 280 3.89 -17.57 -23.89
C ASP A 280 3.49 -18.96 -24.44
N PRO A 281 2.54 -19.68 -23.82
CA PRO A 281 1.75 -20.67 -24.55
C PRO A 281 0.59 -19.95 -25.25
N ALA A 282 0.51 -20.08 -26.58
CA ALA A 282 -0.48 -19.39 -27.42
C ALA A 282 -1.96 -19.62 -27.02
N ASP A 283 -2.25 -20.67 -26.25
CA ASP A 283 -3.60 -21.06 -25.79
C ASP A 283 -3.77 -20.99 -24.26
N ALA A 284 -2.93 -20.24 -23.57
CA ALA A 284 -3.06 -20.11 -22.12
C ALA A 284 -4.06 -19.02 -21.70
N ARG A 285 -4.81 -19.30 -20.63
CA ARG A 285 -5.59 -18.32 -19.88
C ARG A 285 -4.76 -17.06 -19.61
N PHE A 286 -5.37 -15.89 -19.72
CA PHE A 286 -4.73 -14.57 -19.61
C PHE A 286 -3.67 -14.28 -20.69
N ARG A 287 -3.87 -14.76 -21.92
CA ARG A 287 -2.88 -14.67 -23.01
C ARG A 287 -2.33 -13.26 -23.22
N TYR A 288 -3.21 -12.28 -23.39
CA TYR A 288 -2.83 -10.91 -23.72
C TYR A 288 -2.17 -10.24 -22.52
N LEU A 289 -2.75 -10.41 -21.34
CA LEU A 289 -2.20 -9.85 -20.12
C LEU A 289 -0.81 -10.40 -19.83
N ARG A 290 -0.57 -11.71 -19.98
CA ARG A 290 0.75 -12.32 -19.77
C ARG A 290 1.79 -11.77 -20.73
N ARG A 291 1.44 -11.63 -22.01
CA ARG A 291 2.33 -11.09 -23.05
C ARG A 291 2.74 -9.65 -22.76
N TRP A 292 1.81 -8.82 -22.28
CA TRP A 292 2.03 -7.39 -22.09
C TRP A 292 2.31 -6.98 -20.65
N PHE A 293 2.30 -7.91 -19.70
CA PHE A 293 2.33 -7.62 -18.27
C PHE A 293 3.49 -6.70 -17.87
N ASP A 294 4.67 -6.95 -18.41
CA ASP A 294 5.87 -6.19 -18.11
C ASP A 294 5.79 -4.75 -18.67
N ALA A 295 5.14 -4.56 -19.81
CA ALA A 295 4.92 -3.25 -20.44
C ALA A 295 3.85 -2.41 -19.74
N LEU A 296 2.88 -3.04 -19.06
CA LEU A 296 1.84 -2.32 -18.32
C LEU A 296 2.43 -1.44 -17.22
N ARG A 297 1.99 -0.19 -17.19
CA ARG A 297 2.37 0.78 -16.16
C ARG A 297 1.26 0.92 -15.13
N PHE A 298 1.57 0.51 -13.90
CA PHE A 298 0.67 0.67 -12.76
C PHE A 298 1.08 1.93 -11.99
N LEU A 299 0.23 2.96 -11.97
CA LEU A 299 0.46 4.14 -11.15
C LEU A 299 0.19 3.85 -9.68
N HIS A 300 0.77 4.68 -8.80
CA HIS A 300 0.50 4.60 -7.37
C HIS A 300 -0.98 4.90 -7.11
N ALA A 301 -1.62 4.05 -6.29
CA ALA A 301 -2.99 4.28 -5.83
C ALA A 301 -2.96 5.14 -4.57
N VAL A 302 -3.68 6.26 -4.58
CA VAL A 302 -3.65 7.30 -3.54
C VAL A 302 -4.98 7.32 -2.79
N PRO A 303 -4.99 7.47 -1.45
CA PRO A 303 -6.23 7.48 -0.67
C PRO A 303 -7.12 8.68 -1.01
N VAL A 304 -8.42 8.43 -1.12
CA VAL A 304 -9.49 9.39 -1.32
C VAL A 304 -10.60 9.11 -0.31
N PRO A 305 -11.14 10.11 0.41
CA PRO A 305 -12.21 9.89 1.38
C PRO A 305 -13.50 9.45 0.69
N ILE A 306 -14.23 8.53 1.33
CA ILE A 306 -15.53 8.05 0.83
C ILE A 306 -16.63 9.13 0.96
N ALA A 307 -16.44 10.19 1.76
CA ALA A 307 -17.53 11.05 2.24
C ALA A 307 -17.64 12.47 1.62
N ALA A 308 -17.02 12.76 0.48
CA ALA A 308 -16.98 14.14 -0.09
C ALA A 308 -17.91 14.41 -1.30
N ALA A 309 -19.10 13.82 -1.36
CA ALA A 309 -20.16 14.27 -2.28
C ALA A 309 -21.57 14.08 -1.67
N PRO A 310 -22.44 15.11 -1.71
CA PRO A 310 -23.88 14.92 -1.51
C PRO A 310 -24.43 14.21 -2.76
N GLY A 311 -24.77 12.93 -2.60
CA GLY A 311 -25.30 12.09 -3.68
C GLY A 311 -24.51 10.81 -3.87
N SER A 312 -24.98 9.75 -3.20
CA SER A 312 -24.74 8.32 -3.48
C SER A 312 -23.48 7.98 -4.30
N TRP A 313 -22.37 7.73 -3.62
CA TRP A 313 -21.31 6.89 -4.15
C TRP A 313 -21.89 5.53 -4.48
N PRO A 314 -21.49 4.90 -5.59
CA PRO A 314 -22.02 3.60 -5.91
C PRO A 314 -21.65 2.56 -4.89
N VAL A 315 -22.69 1.93 -4.37
CA VAL A 315 -22.70 0.59 -3.78
C VAL A 315 -22.41 -0.45 -4.89
N ALA A 316 -21.35 -0.25 -5.69
CA ALA A 316 -20.84 -1.25 -6.63
C ALA A 316 -19.84 -2.20 -5.93
N PHE A 317 -19.35 -1.79 -4.76
CA PHE A 317 -18.72 -2.69 -3.81
C PHE A 317 -19.80 -3.14 -2.85
N GLY A 318 -20.35 -4.34 -3.06
CA GLY A 318 -21.43 -4.90 -2.25
C GLY A 318 -21.29 -4.52 -0.78
N ALA A 319 -22.22 -3.70 -0.30
CA ALA A 319 -22.33 -3.44 1.12
C ALA A 319 -22.73 -4.77 1.79
N ASP A 320 -22.03 -5.15 2.86
CA ASP A 320 -22.77 -5.82 3.92
C ASP A 320 -23.72 -4.75 4.48
N PRO A 321 -25.04 -4.91 4.35
CA PRO A 321 -25.96 -4.02 5.05
C PRO A 321 -25.79 -4.24 6.56
N PRO A 322 -26.12 -3.24 7.41
CA PRO A 322 -26.49 -3.57 8.78
C PRO A 322 -27.61 -4.61 8.72
N LEU A 323 -27.53 -5.61 9.61
CA LEU A 323 -28.63 -6.54 9.84
C LEU A 323 -29.93 -5.72 10.04
N GLU A 324 -30.92 -6.01 9.19
CA GLU A 324 -32.32 -5.52 9.18
C GLU A 324 -32.63 -4.17 8.49
N GLY A 325 -33.43 -4.24 7.40
CA GLY A 325 -34.31 -3.14 6.97
C GLY A 325 -34.24 -2.69 5.49
N ALA A 326 -35.22 -3.14 4.69
CA ALA A 326 -35.79 -2.56 3.46
C ALA A 326 -34.90 -1.96 2.34
N LEU A 327 -34.97 -2.62 1.17
CA LEU A 327 -34.40 -2.24 -0.13
C LEU A 327 -35.13 -1.07 -0.79
N ALA A 328 -34.38 -0.07 -1.27
CA ALA A 328 -34.83 0.86 -2.31
C ALA A 328 -33.84 0.83 -3.49
N PRO A 329 -34.32 0.97 -4.75
CA PRO A 329 -33.47 0.84 -5.94
C PRO A 329 -32.55 2.06 -6.13
N THR A 330 -31.26 1.78 -6.34
CA THR A 330 -30.18 2.76 -6.54
C THR A 330 -30.21 3.38 -7.95
N PRO A 331 -29.96 4.69 -8.12
CA PRO A 331 -29.88 5.35 -9.43
C PRO A 331 -28.54 5.08 -10.16
N PRO A 332 -28.46 5.29 -11.49
CA PRO A 332 -27.29 5.00 -12.32
C PRO A 332 -26.07 5.94 -12.11
N LEU A 333 -24.87 5.40 -12.37
CA LEU A 333 -23.53 5.96 -12.15
C LEU A 333 -23.18 7.20 -12.99
N ARG A 334 -22.80 8.32 -12.35
CA ARG A 334 -21.95 9.37 -12.94
C ARG A 334 -20.82 9.75 -11.97
N GLY A 335 -19.56 9.64 -12.43
CA GLY A 335 -18.38 10.29 -11.84
C GLY A 335 -17.57 9.46 -10.82
N TRP A 336 -16.51 8.78 -11.26
CA TRP A 336 -15.47 8.25 -10.36
C TRP A 336 -14.56 9.37 -9.87
N PRO A 337 -14.00 9.30 -8.65
CA PRO A 337 -13.20 10.38 -8.11
C PRO A 337 -11.96 10.60 -8.98
N PRO A 338 -11.58 11.87 -9.24
CA PRO A 338 -10.32 12.15 -9.89
C PRO A 338 -9.18 11.63 -9.02
N ARG A 339 -8.08 11.18 -9.66
CA ARG A 339 -6.89 10.80 -8.92
C ARG A 339 -6.27 12.06 -8.29
N PRO A 340 -6.02 12.08 -6.96
CA PRO A 340 -5.35 13.19 -6.30
C PRO A 340 -3.95 13.45 -6.86
N ARG A 341 -3.46 14.67 -6.65
CA ARG A 341 -2.12 15.09 -7.08
C ARG A 341 -1.25 15.44 -5.88
N VAL A 342 0.05 15.23 -6.01
CA VAL A 342 1.00 15.72 -5.01
C VAL A 342 1.21 17.21 -5.25
N TRP A 343 1.10 18.01 -4.18
CA TRP A 343 1.40 19.43 -4.25
C TRP A 343 2.89 19.68 -4.52
N PRO A 344 3.25 20.75 -5.25
CA PRO A 344 4.64 21.06 -5.56
C PRO A 344 5.42 21.53 -4.32
N LEU A 345 6.70 21.17 -4.22
CA LEU A 345 7.61 21.63 -3.16
C LEU A 345 7.93 23.13 -3.25
N SER A 346 7.64 23.77 -4.39
CA SER A 346 7.67 25.22 -4.55
C SER A 346 6.45 25.93 -3.96
N LEU A 347 5.48 25.18 -3.43
CA LEU A 347 4.33 25.74 -2.71
C LEU A 347 4.76 26.26 -1.34
N VAL A 348 4.37 27.49 -1.02
CA VAL A 348 4.63 28.14 0.25
C VAL A 348 3.34 28.66 0.87
N ALA A 349 3.32 28.74 2.20
CA ALA A 349 2.23 29.32 2.96
C ALA A 349 2.57 30.76 3.38
N GLY A 350 1.63 31.67 3.16
CA GLY A 350 1.67 33.03 3.70
C GLY A 350 1.24 33.10 5.17
N ARG A 351 1.27 34.31 5.75
CA ARG A 351 0.95 34.57 7.16
C ARG A 351 -0.53 34.32 7.51
N LYS A 352 -1.46 34.55 6.59
CA LYS A 352 -2.90 34.32 6.77
C LYS A 352 -3.35 32.97 6.22
N GLY A 353 -2.40 32.09 5.90
CA GLY A 353 -2.67 30.75 5.41
C GLY A 353 -2.97 30.66 3.91
N GLY A 354 -2.79 31.74 3.15
CA GLY A 354 -2.80 31.66 1.69
C GLY A 354 -1.68 30.75 1.20
N LEU A 355 -1.93 30.00 0.13
CA LEU A 355 -0.92 29.18 -0.53
C LEU A 355 -0.46 29.88 -1.82
N PHE A 356 0.83 29.80 -2.11
CA PHE A 356 1.47 30.49 -3.24
C PHE A 356 2.53 29.59 -3.85
N ASP A 357 2.62 29.54 -5.16
CA ASP A 357 3.72 28.84 -5.82
C ASP A 357 4.84 29.80 -6.18
N VAL A 358 6.06 29.51 -5.75
CA VAL A 358 7.24 30.36 -6.04
C VAL A 358 8.13 29.80 -7.14
N ALA A 359 7.68 28.81 -7.92
CA ALA A 359 8.52 28.16 -8.93
C ALA A 359 9.07 29.15 -9.97
N LEU A 360 8.23 30.09 -10.41
CA LEU A 360 8.57 31.09 -11.44
C LEU A 360 9.11 32.41 -10.86
N CYS A 361 9.36 32.49 -9.56
CA CYS A 361 9.96 33.69 -8.97
C CYS A 361 11.43 33.80 -9.33
N GLU A 362 11.82 34.90 -10.00
CA GLU A 362 13.21 35.14 -10.42
C GLU A 362 14.19 35.30 -9.23
N GLY A 363 13.70 35.71 -8.07
CA GLY A 363 14.48 35.83 -6.83
C GLY A 363 13.61 35.80 -5.56
N PRO A 364 14.21 35.97 -4.38
CA PRO A 364 13.48 35.96 -3.11
C PRO A 364 12.38 37.03 -3.08
N LYS A 365 11.15 36.64 -2.72
CA LYS A 365 10.00 37.55 -2.57
C LYS A 365 9.33 37.35 -1.22
N LEU A 366 8.89 38.46 -0.63
CA LEU A 366 7.95 38.42 0.49
C LEU A 366 6.54 38.19 -0.05
N ILE A 367 5.73 37.47 0.73
CA ILE A 367 4.33 37.20 0.40
C ILE A 367 3.46 38.24 1.11
N ASP A 368 2.63 38.93 0.33
CA ASP A 368 1.60 39.82 0.83
C ASP A 368 0.23 39.12 0.75
N ASP A 369 -0.24 38.65 1.91
CA ASP A 369 -1.51 37.94 2.07
C ASP A 369 -2.72 38.87 2.16
N THR A 370 -2.60 40.15 1.80
CA THR A 370 -3.75 41.06 1.78
C THR A 370 -4.65 40.80 0.57
N ALA A 371 -5.97 40.84 0.79
CA ALA A 371 -6.98 40.69 -0.26
C ALA A 371 -7.98 41.85 -0.16
N PRO A 372 -8.31 42.55 -1.26
CA PRO A 372 -7.58 42.63 -2.54
C PRO A 372 -6.35 43.56 -2.44
N PRO A 373 -5.40 43.54 -3.41
CA PRO A 373 -4.41 44.59 -3.53
C PRO A 373 -5.16 45.94 -3.59
N PRO A 374 -4.79 46.92 -2.74
CA PRO A 374 -5.48 48.20 -2.77
C PRO A 374 -5.32 48.85 -4.16
N ALA A 375 -6.39 49.47 -4.65
CA ALA A 375 -6.40 50.20 -5.92
C ALA A 375 -5.33 51.30 -5.99
N ASP A 376 -4.86 51.74 -4.81
CA ASP A 376 -3.74 52.65 -4.63
C ASP A 376 -2.49 51.87 -4.12
N PRO A 377 -1.39 51.80 -4.89
CA PRO A 377 -0.16 51.14 -4.47
C PRO A 377 0.49 51.76 -3.23
N HIS A 378 0.15 52.99 -2.85
CA HIS A 378 0.61 53.65 -1.63
C HIS A 378 -0.16 53.23 -0.37
N GLN A 379 -1.25 52.47 -0.49
CA GLN A 379 -2.07 51.97 0.63
C GLN A 379 -1.72 50.54 1.09
N ARG A 380 -0.55 50.00 0.72
CA ARG A 380 -0.07 48.69 1.22
C ARG A 380 0.26 48.75 2.71
N SER A 381 -0.76 48.62 3.56
CA SER A 381 -0.63 48.47 5.03
C SER A 381 -0.46 47.01 5.46
N GLY A 382 -0.49 46.06 4.52
CA GLY A 382 -0.19 44.66 4.75
C GLY A 382 1.28 44.43 5.08
N LYS A 383 1.58 43.92 6.28
CA LYS A 383 2.94 43.50 6.64
C LYS A 383 3.29 42.24 5.85
N ALA A 384 3.90 42.42 4.68
CA ALA A 384 4.46 41.33 3.88
C ALA A 384 5.35 40.43 4.77
N SER A 385 5.27 39.12 4.57
CA SER A 385 5.94 38.13 5.42
C SER A 385 6.83 37.21 4.60
N ALA A 386 7.86 36.66 5.24
CA ALA A 386 8.64 35.60 4.63
C ALA A 386 7.73 34.39 4.33
N PRO A 387 7.87 33.77 3.15
CA PRO A 387 7.14 32.55 2.83
C PRO A 387 7.51 31.42 3.78
N ARG A 388 6.54 30.62 4.20
CA ARG A 388 6.77 29.39 4.97
C ARG A 388 6.77 28.20 4.03
N PHE A 389 7.91 27.54 3.91
CA PHE A 389 8.01 26.30 3.13
C PHE A 389 7.44 25.13 3.93
N VAL A 390 7.28 23.99 3.27
CA VAL A 390 6.69 22.77 3.83
C VAL A 390 7.30 22.34 5.18
N HIS A 391 8.58 22.62 5.41
CA HIS A 391 9.22 22.30 6.71
C HIS A 391 8.74 23.19 7.87
N ASP A 392 8.18 24.36 7.55
CA ASP A 392 7.60 25.34 8.49
C ASP A 392 6.07 25.23 8.60
N TRP A 393 5.46 24.33 7.83
CA TRP A 393 4.01 24.15 7.81
C TRP A 393 3.49 23.56 9.12
N LYS A 394 2.26 23.94 9.46
CA LYS A 394 1.47 23.41 10.58
C LYS A 394 0.27 22.64 10.04
N GLY A 395 -0.47 21.96 10.92
CA GLY A 395 -1.60 21.10 10.54
C GLY A 395 -2.59 21.76 9.57
N ASP A 396 -2.93 23.03 9.80
CA ASP A 396 -3.85 23.77 8.91
C ASP A 396 -3.27 24.04 7.52
N ASP A 397 -1.95 24.22 7.39
CA ASP A 397 -1.29 24.40 6.09
C ASP A 397 -1.38 23.10 5.28
N PHE A 398 -1.07 21.97 5.91
CA PHE A 398 -1.21 20.64 5.30
C PHE A 398 -2.67 20.35 4.93
N ALA A 399 -3.63 20.65 5.81
CA ALA A 399 -5.05 20.45 5.52
C ALA A 399 -5.51 21.26 4.31
N ARG A 400 -5.08 22.53 4.19
CA ARG A 400 -5.40 23.37 3.02
C ARG A 400 -4.76 22.85 1.74
N ALA A 401 -3.48 22.47 1.78
CA ALA A 401 -2.81 21.90 0.62
C ALA A 401 -3.46 20.57 0.22
N ASN A 402 -3.69 19.67 1.17
CA ASN A 402 -4.34 18.39 0.90
C ASN A 402 -5.73 18.57 0.28
N ALA A 403 -6.55 19.49 0.82
CA ALA A 403 -7.85 19.81 0.23
C ALA A 403 -7.74 20.37 -1.20
N LEU A 404 -6.76 21.24 -1.47
CA LEU A 404 -6.56 21.83 -2.80
C LEU A 404 -6.16 20.80 -3.86
N PHE A 405 -5.41 19.77 -3.47
CA PHE A 405 -4.89 18.75 -4.39
C PHE A 405 -5.62 17.40 -4.27
N GLY A 406 -6.71 17.35 -3.50
CA GLY A 406 -7.53 16.15 -3.28
C GLY A 406 -6.85 15.04 -2.46
N LEU A 407 -5.73 15.34 -1.80
CA LEU A 407 -5.05 14.37 -0.96
C LEU A 407 -5.80 14.17 0.36
N SER A 408 -5.70 12.97 0.91
CA SER A 408 -6.25 12.63 2.22
C SER A 408 -5.28 11.77 3.02
N GLU A 409 -5.39 11.86 4.33
CA GLU A 409 -4.59 11.10 5.27
C GLU A 409 -5.49 10.09 5.98
N PRO A 410 -5.43 8.79 5.61
CA PRO A 410 -6.22 7.78 6.27
C PRO A 410 -5.75 7.59 7.72
N PRO A 411 -6.67 7.28 8.65
CA PRO A 411 -6.31 6.99 10.04
C PRO A 411 -5.31 5.83 10.15
N ARG A 412 -4.51 5.83 11.21
CA ARG A 412 -3.47 4.83 11.44
C ARG A 412 -3.60 4.16 12.80
N ALA A 413 -3.14 2.91 12.91
CA ALA A 413 -3.09 2.16 14.15
C ALA A 413 -1.79 1.37 14.28
N LEU A 414 -1.14 1.44 15.45
CA LEU A 414 0.06 0.66 15.74
C LEU A 414 -0.30 -0.76 16.21
N ARG A 415 0.34 -1.78 15.63
CA ARG A 415 0.20 -3.20 16.03
C ARG A 415 1.53 -3.82 16.42
N LEU A 416 1.58 -4.47 17.58
CA LEU A 416 2.73 -5.27 18.00
C LEU A 416 2.64 -6.73 17.55
N ARG A 417 3.81 -7.29 17.29
CA ARG A 417 4.08 -8.71 17.15
C ARG A 417 5.28 -9.04 18.01
N THR A 418 5.10 -9.93 18.99
CA THR A 418 6.22 -10.60 19.66
C THR A 418 6.48 -11.92 18.98
N SER A 419 7.73 -12.18 18.57
CA SER A 419 8.14 -13.56 18.28
C SER A 419 8.01 -14.39 19.56
N MET A 420 7.60 -15.64 19.42
CA MET A 420 7.49 -16.57 20.55
C MET A 420 8.66 -17.52 20.53
N ASP A 421 9.35 -17.64 21.66
CA ASP A 421 10.30 -18.73 21.89
C ASP A 421 9.51 -20.04 22.02
N GLN A 422 9.83 -21.00 21.15
CA GLN A 422 9.12 -22.29 21.08
C GLN A 422 9.38 -23.17 22.31
N HIS A 423 10.56 -23.08 22.92
CA HIS A 423 10.93 -23.86 24.10
C HIS A 423 10.34 -23.26 25.37
N LEU A 424 10.45 -21.94 25.53
CA LEU A 424 9.96 -21.25 26.73
C LEU A 424 8.46 -20.98 26.69
N ARG A 425 7.83 -21.10 25.51
CA ARG A 425 6.44 -20.70 25.26
C ARG A 425 6.18 -19.27 25.79
N ALA A 426 7.17 -18.40 25.71
CA ALA A 426 7.13 -16.99 26.12
C ALA A 426 7.50 -16.09 24.93
N GLY A 427 7.34 -14.77 25.07
CA GLY A 427 7.89 -13.84 24.09
C GLY A 427 9.41 -13.95 24.05
N ALA A 428 10.00 -14.11 22.87
CA ALA A 428 11.45 -14.12 22.72
C ALA A 428 11.99 -12.71 23.03
N PRO A 429 13.06 -12.59 23.85
CA PRO A 429 13.67 -11.30 24.15
C PRO A 429 14.10 -10.59 22.87
N GLU A 430 13.95 -9.25 22.84
CA GLU A 430 14.35 -8.36 21.74
C GLU A 430 13.62 -8.55 20.39
N GLN A 431 12.69 -9.51 20.30
CA GLN A 431 11.90 -9.82 19.10
C GLN A 431 10.50 -9.20 19.14
N LEU A 432 10.43 -7.93 19.56
CA LEU A 432 9.21 -7.13 19.52
C LEU A 432 9.21 -6.28 18.26
N PHE A 433 8.28 -6.52 17.34
CA PHE A 433 8.08 -5.74 16.13
C PHE A 433 6.77 -4.96 16.21
N ALA A 434 6.76 -3.71 15.78
CA ALA A 434 5.57 -2.89 15.62
C ALA A 434 5.35 -2.57 14.15
N ASN A 435 4.13 -2.72 13.67
CA ASN A 435 3.71 -2.23 12.37
C ASN A 435 2.67 -1.13 12.59
N GLU A 436 2.92 0.06 12.09
CA GLU A 436 1.87 1.04 11.90
C GLU A 436 1.06 0.63 10.66
N LEU A 437 -0.26 0.48 10.83
CA LEU A 437 -1.20 0.09 9.80
C LEU A 437 -2.06 1.27 9.39
N VAL A 438 -2.41 1.31 8.11
CA VAL A 438 -3.44 2.20 7.57
C VAL A 438 -4.81 1.56 7.76
N LEU A 439 -5.76 2.31 8.32
CA LEU A 439 -7.15 1.90 8.52
C LEU A 439 -8.01 2.30 7.30
N PRO A 440 -8.66 1.34 6.62
CA PRO A 440 -9.27 1.61 5.32
C PRO A 440 -10.71 2.12 5.34
N ASP A 441 -11.39 2.06 6.48
CA ASP A 441 -12.86 2.15 6.56
C ASP A 441 -13.49 3.39 5.92
N GLN A 442 -12.74 4.48 5.84
CA GLN A 442 -13.21 5.77 5.34
C GLN A 442 -12.61 6.18 3.99
N HIS A 443 -11.83 5.31 3.35
CA HIS A 443 -11.05 5.65 2.16
C HIS A 443 -11.14 4.59 1.05
N LEU A 444 -10.98 5.07 -0.18
CA LEU A 444 -10.69 4.27 -1.37
C LEU A 444 -9.30 4.65 -1.87
N TRP A 445 -8.62 3.73 -2.57
CA TRP A 445 -7.31 4.02 -3.16
C TRP A 445 -7.45 4.08 -4.67
N VAL A 446 -7.21 5.26 -5.24
CA VAL A 446 -7.41 5.54 -6.66
C VAL A 446 -6.05 5.60 -7.35
N GLY A 447 -5.84 4.71 -8.31
CA GLY A 447 -4.68 4.64 -9.19
C GLY A 447 -5.12 4.57 -10.65
N GLU A 448 -4.16 4.35 -11.55
CA GLU A 448 -4.44 4.13 -12.97
C GLU A 448 -3.51 3.05 -13.54
N ILE A 449 -3.96 2.33 -14.55
CA ILE A 449 -3.19 1.40 -15.36
C ILE A 449 -3.05 2.01 -16.75
N ASP A 450 -1.83 2.15 -17.23
CA ASP A 450 -1.52 2.68 -18.54
C ASP A 450 -1.10 1.54 -19.49
N LEU A 451 -1.78 1.51 -20.64
CA LEU A 451 -1.65 0.55 -21.74
C LEU A 451 -1.07 1.21 -23.00
N ALA A 452 -0.46 2.40 -22.90
CA ALA A 452 0.10 3.12 -24.04
C ALA A 452 1.17 2.30 -24.78
N ASP A 453 1.96 1.51 -24.04
CA ASP A 453 2.99 0.61 -24.60
C ASP A 453 2.39 -0.71 -25.16
N VAL A 454 1.07 -0.92 -25.06
CA VAL A 454 0.34 -2.04 -25.68
C VAL A 454 -0.22 -1.61 -27.04
N SER A 455 -0.09 -2.49 -28.03
CA SER A 455 -0.64 -2.23 -29.37
C SER A 455 -2.16 -2.07 -29.30
N ALA A 456 -2.70 -1.08 -30.03
CA ALA A 456 -4.11 -0.69 -29.91
C ALA A 456 -5.09 -1.85 -30.20
N ASP A 457 -4.74 -2.73 -31.14
CA ASP A 457 -5.49 -3.95 -31.48
C ASP A 457 -5.53 -4.99 -30.35
N GLN A 458 -4.60 -4.95 -29.40
CA GLN A 458 -4.47 -5.92 -28.30
C GLN A 458 -4.94 -5.38 -26.95
N ARG A 459 -5.23 -4.08 -26.84
CA ARG A 459 -5.70 -3.46 -25.59
C ARG A 459 -7.01 -4.06 -25.10
N GLY A 460 -7.94 -4.38 -26.00
CA GLY A 460 -9.19 -5.06 -25.65
C GLY A 460 -8.95 -6.40 -24.96
N GLY A 461 -8.10 -7.25 -25.54
CA GLY A 461 -7.75 -8.54 -24.95
C GLY A 461 -7.03 -8.42 -23.59
N VAL A 462 -6.15 -7.42 -23.43
CA VAL A 462 -5.52 -7.14 -22.12
C VAL A 462 -6.56 -6.73 -21.09
N LEU A 463 -7.53 -5.90 -21.48
CA LEU A 463 -8.60 -5.47 -20.60
C LEU A 463 -9.49 -6.63 -20.16
N ASP A 464 -9.89 -7.50 -21.10
CA ASP A 464 -10.70 -8.68 -20.80
C ASP A 464 -9.98 -9.59 -19.79
N ASP A 465 -8.70 -9.86 -20.01
CA ASP A 465 -7.86 -10.65 -19.11
C ASP A 465 -7.72 -9.99 -17.73
N LEU A 466 -7.59 -8.66 -17.66
CA LEU A 466 -7.56 -7.91 -16.40
C LEU A 466 -8.89 -7.99 -15.67
N ILE A 467 -10.01 -7.78 -16.37
CA ILE A 467 -11.35 -7.90 -15.79
C ILE A 467 -11.53 -9.31 -15.22
N GLU A 468 -11.24 -10.35 -16.00
CA GLU A 468 -11.33 -11.74 -15.54
C GLU A 468 -10.47 -11.99 -14.29
N LEU A 469 -9.21 -11.51 -14.27
CA LEU A 469 -8.31 -11.69 -13.14
C LEU A 469 -8.82 -10.98 -11.87
N THR A 470 -9.52 -9.85 -12.04
CA THR A 470 -9.96 -8.94 -10.98
C THR A 470 -11.43 -9.12 -10.56
N GLN A 471 -12.16 -10.08 -11.13
CA GLN A 471 -13.55 -10.40 -10.75
C GLN A 471 -13.72 -10.80 -9.27
N GLY A 472 -12.64 -11.14 -8.56
CA GLY A 472 -12.64 -11.48 -7.13
C GLY A 472 -11.86 -10.49 -6.27
N LEU A 473 -11.55 -10.90 -5.04
CA LEU A 473 -10.62 -10.17 -4.20
C LEU A 473 -9.19 -10.33 -4.72
N ILE A 474 -8.41 -9.28 -4.59
CA ILE A 474 -6.97 -9.31 -4.75
C ILE A 474 -6.35 -9.43 -3.38
N SER A 475 -5.31 -10.26 -3.28
CA SER A 475 -4.64 -10.57 -2.03
C SER A 475 -3.14 -10.33 -2.13
N GLY A 476 -2.47 -10.24 -0.99
CA GLY A 476 -1.01 -10.16 -0.96
C GLY A 476 -0.44 -8.76 -1.18
N ILE A 477 -1.24 -7.71 -0.98
CA ILE A 477 -0.77 -6.33 -1.02
C ILE A 477 -0.08 -5.97 0.32
N GLY A 478 1.14 -5.45 0.23
CA GLY A 478 1.90 -5.02 1.41
C GLY A 478 2.43 -6.16 2.31
N LYS A 479 2.92 -5.78 3.49
CA LYS A 479 3.45 -6.69 4.54
C LYS A 479 2.36 -7.46 5.28
N THR A 480 1.14 -6.91 5.31
CA THR A 480 -0.02 -7.56 5.93
C THR A 480 -0.72 -8.52 4.98
N HIS A 481 -0.34 -8.54 3.69
CA HIS A 481 -1.01 -9.30 2.65
C HIS A 481 -2.49 -8.96 2.49
N ALA A 482 -2.82 -7.68 2.69
CA ALA A 482 -4.19 -7.22 2.80
C ALA A 482 -5.02 -7.57 1.55
N LEU A 483 -6.29 -7.90 1.81
CA LEU A 483 -7.31 -8.12 0.81
C LEU A 483 -7.90 -6.79 0.33
N ALA A 484 -8.07 -6.66 -0.98
CA ALA A 484 -8.75 -5.54 -1.60
C ALA A 484 -9.72 -6.01 -2.69
N GLN A 485 -10.85 -5.34 -2.81
CA GLN A 485 -11.66 -5.36 -4.03
C GLN A 485 -11.03 -4.37 -5.02
N MET A 486 -10.97 -4.75 -6.30
CA MET A 486 -10.49 -3.87 -7.36
C MET A 486 -11.59 -3.60 -8.36
N GLY A 487 -11.85 -2.32 -8.61
CA GLY A 487 -12.67 -1.87 -9.73
C GLY A 487 -11.80 -1.27 -10.82
N LEU A 488 -12.12 -1.56 -12.08
CA LEU A 488 -11.49 -1.00 -13.27
C LEU A 488 -12.52 -0.24 -14.09
N MET A 489 -12.14 0.95 -14.57
CA MET A 489 -12.97 1.76 -15.45
C MET A 489 -12.11 2.36 -16.56
N ALA A 490 -12.57 2.29 -17.81
CA ALA A 490 -11.95 3.04 -18.90
C ALA A 490 -11.99 4.53 -18.57
N VAL A 491 -10.87 5.22 -18.72
CA VAL A 491 -10.84 6.68 -18.58
C VAL A 491 -11.01 7.29 -19.97
N PRO A 492 -12.10 8.02 -20.23
CA PRO A 492 -12.23 8.78 -21.47
C PRO A 492 -10.97 9.61 -21.70
N ALA A 493 -10.49 9.71 -22.95
CA ALA A 493 -9.30 10.50 -23.27
C ALA A 493 -9.40 11.95 -22.74
N GLU A 494 -10.61 12.49 -22.70
CA GLU A 494 -10.95 13.82 -22.19
C GLU A 494 -11.01 13.92 -20.65
N ALA A 495 -11.23 12.80 -19.95
CA ALA A 495 -11.31 12.71 -18.48
C ALA A 495 -10.04 12.12 -17.82
N ALA A 496 -9.08 11.67 -18.64
CA ALA A 496 -7.74 11.19 -18.21
C ALA A 496 -6.85 12.32 -17.69
N THR A 497 -7.28 13.56 -17.85
CA THR A 497 -6.78 14.73 -17.14
C THR A 497 -7.78 15.09 -16.05
N PRO A 498 -7.48 14.88 -14.75
CA PRO A 498 -8.32 15.49 -13.73
C PRO A 498 -8.25 17.02 -13.89
N ALA A 499 -9.42 17.58 -14.19
CA ALA A 499 -9.89 18.96 -14.14
C ALA A 499 -8.83 20.07 -13.91
N ALA A 500 -8.71 20.93 -14.94
CA ALA A 500 -8.10 22.25 -14.96
C ALA A 500 -6.56 22.35 -15.09
N ALA A 501 -6.13 22.57 -16.34
CA ALA A 501 -5.02 23.45 -16.74
C ALA A 501 -3.58 22.91 -16.84
N GLU A 502 -3.35 21.63 -17.09
CA GLU A 502 -2.07 21.25 -17.71
C GLU A 502 -2.06 21.74 -19.15
N SER A 503 -1.20 22.72 -19.46
CA SER A 503 -0.95 23.05 -20.86
C SER A 503 0.53 22.93 -21.15
N LEU A 504 0.80 22.32 -22.29
CA LEU A 504 2.14 22.23 -22.88
C LEU A 504 2.57 23.57 -23.51
N ALA A 505 1.83 24.66 -23.25
CA ALA A 505 2.30 26.00 -23.57
C ALA A 505 3.22 26.48 -22.44
N PRO A 506 4.34 27.15 -22.76
CA PRO A 506 5.25 27.65 -21.74
C PRO A 506 4.57 28.71 -20.87
N LEU A 507 4.89 28.72 -19.58
CA LEU A 507 4.55 29.75 -18.59
C LEU A 507 5.75 30.68 -18.43
N ASP A 508 5.62 31.94 -18.83
CA ASP A 508 6.72 32.92 -18.83
C ASP A 508 8.00 32.39 -19.49
N GLY A 509 7.86 31.70 -20.62
CA GLY A 509 8.98 31.08 -21.36
C GLY A 509 9.50 29.76 -20.79
N HIS A 510 8.89 29.24 -19.72
CA HIS A 510 9.36 28.04 -19.01
C HIS A 510 8.31 26.92 -18.96
N PHE A 511 8.77 25.70 -18.67
CA PHE A 511 7.92 24.56 -18.33
C PHE A 511 8.18 24.14 -16.88
N VAL A 512 7.14 24.07 -16.07
CA VAL A 512 7.23 23.67 -14.67
C VAL A 512 6.79 22.21 -14.55
N VAL A 513 7.74 21.33 -14.29
CA VAL A 513 7.53 19.88 -14.16
C VAL A 513 7.54 19.50 -12.68
N THR A 514 6.45 18.90 -12.20
CA THR A 514 6.29 18.49 -10.80
C THR A 514 6.15 16.97 -10.72
N LEU A 515 7.05 16.30 -10.01
CA LEU A 515 6.97 14.85 -9.80
C LEU A 515 5.70 14.49 -9.00
N GLN A 516 4.89 13.58 -9.50
CA GLN A 516 3.73 13.03 -8.79
C GLN A 516 4.07 11.74 -8.03
N THR A 517 5.11 11.03 -8.47
CA THR A 517 5.70 9.90 -7.75
C THR A 517 7.22 10.04 -7.70
N PRO A 518 7.91 9.37 -6.77
CA PRO A 518 9.36 9.44 -6.70
C PRO A 518 10.03 8.99 -8.01
N ALA A 519 11.22 9.52 -8.30
CA ALA A 519 11.95 9.21 -9.53
C ALA A 519 13.44 9.01 -9.27
N LEU A 520 14.06 8.06 -9.99
CA LEU A 520 15.51 7.94 -10.06
C LEU A 520 16.06 8.88 -11.14
N LEU A 521 16.47 10.07 -10.73
CA LEU A 521 17.04 11.09 -11.62
C LEU A 521 18.55 11.25 -11.43
N CYS A 522 19.06 10.95 -10.23
CA CYS A 522 20.45 11.15 -9.86
C CYS A 522 21.08 9.82 -9.46
N SER A 523 22.37 9.68 -9.72
CA SER A 523 23.05 8.39 -9.69
C SER A 523 24.36 8.41 -8.92
N ASN A 524 24.57 9.33 -7.98
CA ASN A 524 25.86 9.35 -7.28
C ASN A 524 25.77 9.94 -5.86
N LEU A 525 25.98 9.06 -4.87
CA LEU A 525 26.09 9.42 -3.46
C LEU A 525 27.43 10.10 -3.14
N ASP A 526 28.51 9.71 -3.83
CA ASP A 526 29.85 10.29 -3.65
C ASP A 526 29.91 11.75 -4.14
N LEU A 527 29.00 12.14 -5.03
CA LEU A 527 28.83 13.53 -5.48
C LEU A 527 28.02 14.40 -4.49
N LEU A 528 27.36 13.84 -3.48
CA LEU A 528 26.44 14.60 -2.61
C LEU A 528 26.89 14.62 -1.14
N GLY A 529 28.20 14.75 -0.92
CA GLY A 529 28.74 14.99 0.42
C GLY A 529 28.19 16.29 1.05
N ALA A 530 28.03 16.28 2.38
CA ALA A 530 27.32 17.30 3.17
C ALA A 530 27.77 18.77 2.97
N GLY A 531 28.97 19.01 2.44
CA GLY A 531 29.54 20.36 2.26
C GLY A 531 29.66 20.87 0.82
N SER A 532 29.28 20.11 -0.21
CA SER A 532 29.45 20.51 -1.63
C SER A 532 28.24 20.17 -2.53
N GLY A 533 27.10 19.88 -1.90
CA GLY A 533 25.97 19.20 -2.52
C GLY A 533 25.19 20.02 -3.55
N GLN A 534 25.03 21.34 -3.39
CA GLN A 534 24.09 22.11 -4.22
C GLN A 534 24.50 22.17 -5.70
N ASP A 535 25.72 22.60 -6.02
CA ASP A 535 26.19 22.67 -7.42
C ASP A 535 26.30 21.29 -8.07
N LYS A 536 26.68 20.28 -7.29
CA LYS A 536 26.80 18.90 -7.77
C LYS A 536 25.43 18.30 -8.05
N LEU A 537 24.44 18.54 -7.18
CA LEU A 537 23.05 18.14 -7.36
C LEU A 537 22.43 18.85 -8.56
N GLU A 538 22.67 20.15 -8.71
CA GLU A 538 22.20 20.91 -9.87
C GLU A 538 22.78 20.36 -11.17
N ARG A 539 24.10 20.07 -11.22
CA ARG A 539 24.73 19.43 -12.38
C ARG A 539 24.13 18.05 -12.67
N ALA A 540 23.84 17.27 -11.63
CA ALA A 540 23.20 15.97 -11.79
C ALA A 540 21.80 16.10 -12.41
N TYR A 541 20.98 17.03 -11.94
CA TYR A 541 19.66 17.29 -12.53
C TYR A 541 19.75 17.85 -13.96
N ARG A 542 20.66 18.80 -14.23
CA ARG A 542 20.93 19.31 -15.59
C ARG A 542 21.26 18.16 -16.53
N ARG A 543 22.17 17.24 -16.13
CA ARG A 543 22.54 16.06 -16.91
C ARG A 543 21.34 15.12 -17.13
N ALA A 544 20.54 14.88 -16.09
CA ALA A 544 19.36 14.02 -16.17
C ALA A 544 18.34 14.57 -17.18
N PHE A 545 17.93 15.84 -17.07
CA PHE A 545 16.96 16.43 -17.99
C PHE A 545 17.51 16.62 -19.41
N ALA A 546 18.81 16.90 -19.57
CA ALA A 546 19.45 16.90 -20.88
C ALA A 546 19.38 15.50 -21.52
N ASN A 547 19.63 14.44 -20.75
CA ASN A 547 19.53 13.07 -21.25
C ASN A 547 18.08 12.68 -21.60
N LEU A 548 17.14 12.89 -20.67
CA LEU A 548 15.73 12.54 -20.83
C LEU A 548 15.05 13.29 -21.98
N SER A 549 15.49 14.51 -22.27
CA SER A 549 14.94 15.33 -23.35
C SER A 549 15.71 15.23 -24.67
N GLY A 550 16.88 14.56 -24.68
CA GLY A 550 17.82 14.62 -25.80
C GLY A 550 18.37 16.03 -26.05
N GLY A 551 18.54 16.83 -25.00
CA GLY A 551 19.08 18.20 -25.05
C GLY A 551 18.08 19.27 -25.50
N ARG A 552 16.77 18.95 -25.54
CA ARG A 552 15.71 19.88 -25.98
C ARG A 552 15.29 20.87 -24.91
N VAL A 553 15.56 20.55 -23.64
CA VAL A 553 15.30 21.45 -22.51
C VAL A 553 16.53 21.56 -21.63
N GLU A 554 16.64 22.69 -20.95
CA GLU A 554 17.66 22.92 -19.93
C GLU A 554 17.01 23.21 -18.58
N LEU A 555 17.69 22.81 -17.50
CA LEU A 555 17.24 23.13 -16.15
C LEU A 555 17.61 24.56 -15.79
N VAL A 556 16.60 25.37 -15.46
CA VAL A 556 16.76 26.75 -15.01
C VAL A 556 16.88 26.82 -13.49
N ARG A 557 15.98 26.15 -12.76
CA ARG A 557 15.99 26.05 -11.29
C ARG A 557 15.16 24.85 -10.82
N TYR A 558 15.28 24.49 -9.54
CA TYR A 558 14.54 23.36 -8.98
C TYR A 558 14.22 23.54 -7.48
N PHE A 559 13.19 22.83 -7.03
CA PHE A 559 12.80 22.65 -5.64
C PHE A 559 12.64 21.15 -5.40
N ALA A 560 13.64 20.49 -4.82
CA ALA A 560 13.64 19.03 -4.75
C ALA A 560 14.03 18.52 -3.36
N ARG A 561 13.51 17.34 -3.03
CA ARG A 561 13.94 16.54 -1.89
C ARG A 561 14.50 15.22 -2.38
N GLN A 562 15.53 14.73 -1.71
CA GLN A 562 16.12 13.43 -2.00
C GLN A 562 16.03 12.53 -0.78
N ARG A 563 15.78 11.25 -1.03
CA ARG A 563 15.77 10.21 0.00
C ARG A 563 16.58 9.02 -0.48
N LEU A 564 17.35 8.46 0.44
CA LEU A 564 18.01 7.18 0.23
C LEU A 564 17.03 6.05 0.48
N ALA A 565 16.90 5.16 -0.50
CA ALA A 565 16.09 3.96 -0.41
C ALA A 565 17.00 2.73 -0.49
N GLY A 566 16.97 1.91 0.54
CA GLY A 566 17.81 0.75 0.65
C GLY A 566 17.46 -0.15 1.81
N GLY A 567 18.36 -1.07 2.15
CA GLY A 567 18.20 -2.03 3.24
C GLY A 567 18.52 -3.47 2.82
N ALA A 568 18.44 -4.38 3.79
CA ALA A 568 18.77 -5.79 3.63
C ALA A 568 17.98 -6.44 2.47
N PHE A 569 16.69 -6.16 2.35
CA PHE A 569 15.87 -6.62 1.23
C PHE A 569 16.45 -6.21 -0.13
N PHE A 570 16.78 -4.94 -0.32
CA PHE A 570 17.30 -4.45 -1.60
C PHE A 570 18.69 -5.03 -1.91
N LEU A 571 19.53 -5.17 -0.88
CA LEU A 571 20.83 -5.84 -0.98
C LEU A 571 20.64 -7.29 -1.49
N GLN A 572 19.80 -8.08 -0.83
CA GLN A 572 19.59 -9.49 -1.19
C GLN A 572 18.90 -9.67 -2.53
N ARG A 573 17.96 -8.77 -2.87
CA ARG A 573 17.15 -8.90 -4.09
C ARG A 573 17.84 -8.37 -5.34
N PHE A 574 18.58 -7.27 -5.24
CA PHE A 574 19.05 -6.51 -6.41
C PHE A 574 20.59 -6.36 -6.49
N ALA A 575 21.35 -6.55 -5.41
CA ALA A 575 22.80 -6.39 -5.47
C ALA A 575 23.53 -7.59 -6.10
N GLY A 576 22.91 -8.78 -6.08
CA GLY A 576 23.60 -10.02 -6.46
C GLY A 576 24.87 -10.23 -5.63
N ASN A 577 25.99 -10.53 -6.30
CA ASN A 577 27.32 -10.63 -5.68
C ASN A 577 28.14 -9.32 -5.74
N GLY A 578 27.55 -8.23 -6.23
CA GLY A 578 28.22 -6.95 -6.43
C GLY A 578 28.22 -6.05 -5.20
N THR A 579 28.87 -4.88 -5.32
CA THR A 579 28.81 -3.82 -4.30
C THR A 579 27.40 -3.25 -4.23
N TYR A 580 26.83 -3.23 -3.03
CA TYR A 580 25.50 -2.68 -2.82
C TYR A 580 25.48 -1.16 -2.84
N LEU A 581 24.70 -0.62 -3.78
CA LEU A 581 24.49 0.81 -3.94
C LEU A 581 23.02 1.15 -3.59
N PRO A 582 22.77 1.89 -2.49
CA PRO A 582 21.45 2.40 -2.19
C PRO A 582 20.93 3.31 -3.31
N TRP A 583 19.61 3.35 -3.46
CA TRP A 583 18.95 4.13 -4.51
C TRP A 583 18.68 5.55 -4.01
N LEU A 584 19.15 6.56 -4.75
CA LEU A 584 18.87 7.97 -4.43
C LEU A 584 17.60 8.43 -5.17
N LEU A 585 16.47 8.39 -4.48
CA LEU A 585 15.19 8.84 -5.03
C LEU A 585 15.05 10.35 -4.90
N THR A 586 14.63 11.00 -5.97
CA THR A 586 14.01 12.32 -5.89
C THR A 586 12.54 12.14 -5.52
N GLU A 587 12.10 12.77 -4.43
CA GLU A 587 10.77 12.57 -3.87
C GLU A 587 9.67 13.24 -4.70
N ALA A 588 8.44 12.72 -4.59
CA ALA A 588 7.25 13.34 -5.15
C ALA A 588 7.06 14.77 -4.60
N GLY A 589 6.42 15.62 -5.39
CA GLY A 589 6.31 17.06 -5.18
C GLY A 589 7.52 17.83 -5.68
N SER A 590 8.68 17.20 -5.96
CA SER A 590 9.85 17.92 -6.48
C SER A 590 9.55 18.62 -7.81
N VAL A 591 10.00 19.86 -7.94
CA VAL A 591 9.67 20.78 -9.04
C VAL A 591 10.93 21.15 -9.82
N PHE A 592 10.83 21.13 -11.13
CA PHE A 592 11.88 21.50 -12.07
C PHE A 592 11.35 22.52 -13.06
N VAL A 593 12.01 23.68 -13.13
CA VAL A 593 11.69 24.73 -14.09
C VAL A 593 12.66 24.58 -15.26
N LEU A 594 12.10 24.35 -16.45
CA LEU A 594 12.84 24.00 -17.65
C LEU A 594 12.67 25.08 -18.73
N GLY A 595 13.78 25.50 -19.33
CA GLY A 595 13.79 26.37 -20.51
C GLY A 595 13.85 25.53 -21.79
N ALA A 596 13.19 25.98 -22.86
CA ALA A 596 13.40 25.41 -24.18
C ALA A 596 14.77 25.83 -24.72
N THR A 597 15.50 24.90 -25.35
CA THR A 597 16.74 25.24 -26.07
C THR A 597 16.44 25.57 -27.53
N ASP A 598 17.33 26.32 -28.19
CA ASP A 598 17.21 26.70 -29.62
C ASP A 598 17.13 25.51 -30.59
N ARG A 599 17.33 24.28 -30.09
CA ARG A 599 17.27 23.03 -30.87
C ARG A 599 15.86 22.43 -30.98
N GLY A 600 14.82 23.05 -30.43
CA GLY A 600 13.58 22.34 -30.08
C GLY A 600 12.29 22.73 -30.80
N ALA A 601 12.08 22.33 -32.06
CA ALA A 601 10.74 22.32 -32.67
C ALA A 601 9.78 21.25 -32.06
N ASP A 602 10.29 20.39 -31.16
CA ASP A 602 9.60 19.19 -30.67
C ASP A 602 9.62 19.04 -29.12
N VAL A 603 9.76 20.15 -28.38
CA VAL A 603 9.71 20.16 -26.91
C VAL A 603 8.35 19.66 -26.41
N ALA A 604 7.27 20.14 -27.01
CA ALA A 604 5.91 19.76 -26.63
C ALA A 604 5.66 18.24 -26.72
N LYS A 605 6.20 17.56 -27.73
CA LYS A 605 6.10 16.09 -27.86
C LYS A 605 6.89 15.37 -26.77
N THR A 606 8.07 15.88 -26.42
CA THR A 606 8.89 15.33 -25.33
C THR A 606 8.13 15.41 -24.01
N LEU A 607 7.61 16.59 -23.69
CA LEU A 607 6.82 16.85 -22.48
C LEU A 607 5.51 16.04 -22.46
N ARG A 608 4.84 15.91 -23.61
CA ARG A 608 3.67 15.03 -23.76
C ARG A 608 4.02 13.58 -23.45
N GLY A 609 5.15 13.09 -23.98
CA GLY A 609 5.66 11.75 -23.66
C GLY A 609 5.89 11.56 -22.17
N TRP A 610 6.40 12.57 -21.46
CA TRP A 610 6.57 12.50 -20.00
C TRP A 610 5.23 12.48 -19.24
N LEU A 611 4.24 13.28 -19.65
CA LEU A 611 2.90 13.24 -19.05
C LEU A 611 2.20 11.89 -19.26
N GLU A 612 2.31 11.35 -20.47
CA GLU A 612 1.67 10.10 -20.85
C GLU A 612 2.39 8.90 -20.20
N GLN A 613 3.71 8.82 -20.32
CA GLN A 613 4.47 7.60 -20.00
C GLN A 613 5.29 7.69 -18.70
N GLY A 614 5.43 8.89 -18.12
CA GLY A 614 6.37 9.15 -17.04
C GLY A 614 7.81 9.26 -17.53
N LEU A 615 8.72 9.57 -16.60
CA LEU A 615 10.14 9.69 -16.85
C LEU A 615 10.79 8.30 -16.92
N SER A 616 11.53 8.06 -17.99
CA SER A 616 12.46 6.93 -18.09
C SER A 616 13.67 7.10 -17.16
N LEU A 617 14.46 6.04 -17.01
CA LEU A 617 15.73 6.14 -16.29
C LEU A 617 16.78 6.88 -17.14
N PRO A 618 17.43 7.94 -16.60
CA PRO A 618 18.56 8.57 -17.27
C PRO A 618 19.74 7.60 -17.45
N GLU A 619 20.50 7.75 -18.53
CA GLU A 619 21.68 6.89 -18.80
C GLU A 619 22.69 6.91 -17.64
N SER A 620 22.85 8.05 -16.96
CA SER A 620 23.74 8.13 -15.80
C SER A 620 23.32 7.23 -14.62
N VAL A 621 22.02 6.95 -14.48
CA VAL A 621 21.48 6.01 -13.48
C VAL A 621 21.73 4.58 -13.91
N LEU A 622 21.53 4.28 -15.20
CA LEU A 622 21.79 2.95 -15.74
C LEU A 622 23.26 2.58 -15.62
N ASP A 623 24.16 3.49 -15.98
CA ASP A 623 25.60 3.29 -15.88
C ASP A 623 26.05 3.06 -14.43
N HIS A 624 25.56 3.87 -13.48
CA HIS A 624 25.98 3.79 -12.08
C HIS A 624 25.55 2.49 -11.40
N HIS A 625 24.32 2.05 -11.67
CA HIS A 625 23.77 0.82 -11.08
C HIS A 625 23.98 -0.40 -12.00
N GLU A 626 24.79 -0.26 -13.05
CA GLU A 626 25.11 -1.31 -14.03
C GLU A 626 23.87 -1.99 -14.65
N LEU A 627 22.79 -1.22 -14.80
CA LEU A 627 21.50 -1.73 -15.28
C LEU A 627 21.55 -1.98 -16.79
N ARG A 628 21.12 -3.17 -17.21
CA ARG A 628 21.13 -3.57 -18.63
C ARG A 628 19.72 -3.79 -19.14
N ARG A 629 19.35 -3.04 -20.18
CA ARG A 629 18.10 -3.21 -20.91
C ARG A 629 18.18 -4.44 -21.82
N ALA A 630 17.12 -5.24 -21.89
CA ALA A 630 17.09 -6.40 -22.76
C ALA A 630 17.05 -5.99 -24.25
N PRO A 631 17.79 -6.68 -25.14
CA PRO A 631 17.71 -6.42 -26.58
C PRO A 631 16.33 -6.80 -27.13
N GLY A 632 15.78 -5.97 -28.02
CA GLY A 632 14.58 -6.32 -28.79
C GLY A 632 13.23 -6.15 -28.07
N GLU A 633 13.20 -5.66 -26.83
CA GLU A 633 11.94 -5.34 -26.15
C GLU A 633 11.32 -4.03 -26.67
N THR A 634 10.00 -4.06 -26.83
CA THR A 634 9.19 -2.91 -27.28
C THR A 634 9.23 -1.75 -26.29
N CYS A 635 9.36 -2.03 -24.99
CA CYS A 635 9.49 -1.03 -23.94
C CYS A 635 10.81 -1.23 -23.16
N ARG A 636 11.82 -0.43 -23.49
CA ARG A 636 13.21 -0.58 -23.02
C ARG A 636 13.41 -0.65 -21.51
N ASP A 637 12.60 0.04 -20.72
CA ASP A 637 12.74 0.03 -19.25
C ASP A 637 11.94 -1.10 -18.60
N ALA A 638 11.00 -1.75 -19.32
CA ALA A 638 10.19 -2.83 -18.78
C ALA A 638 11.07 -4.01 -18.35
N SER A 639 12.07 -4.41 -19.15
CA SER A 639 13.06 -5.45 -18.79
C SER A 639 13.77 -5.23 -17.46
N LEU A 640 13.84 -3.98 -16.99
CA LEU A 640 14.65 -3.62 -15.83
C LEU A 640 13.97 -3.98 -14.51
N TRP A 641 12.70 -4.39 -14.49
CA TRP A 641 11.95 -4.63 -13.24
C TRP A 641 12.64 -5.61 -12.29
N ALA A 642 13.39 -6.58 -12.83
CA ALA A 642 14.13 -7.57 -12.06
C ALA A 642 15.40 -6.99 -11.41
N GLN A 643 15.93 -5.89 -11.96
CA GLN A 643 17.17 -5.23 -11.51
C GLN A 643 16.88 -3.95 -10.71
N CYS A 644 15.78 -3.26 -11.02
CA CYS A 644 15.42 -1.98 -10.43
C CYS A 644 13.90 -1.91 -10.17
N PRO A 645 13.46 -1.69 -8.92
CA PRO A 645 12.04 -1.57 -8.60
C PRO A 645 11.47 -0.19 -8.97
N TYR A 646 12.32 0.82 -9.18
CA TYR A 646 11.95 2.23 -9.35
C TYR A 646 11.83 2.66 -10.82
N ILE A 647 11.17 1.82 -11.62
CA ILE A 647 10.91 2.07 -13.05
C ILE A 647 9.50 2.62 -13.27
N ARG A 648 9.28 3.26 -14.42
CA ARG A 648 7.98 3.87 -14.76
C ARG A 648 6.83 2.86 -14.82
N GLN A 649 7.09 1.62 -15.23
CA GLN A 649 6.10 0.54 -15.26
C GLN A 649 5.59 0.15 -13.86
N ASN A 650 6.39 0.43 -12.83
CA ASN A 650 6.05 0.23 -11.43
C ASN A 650 5.43 1.48 -10.77
N GLY A 651 5.17 2.53 -11.56
CA GLY A 651 4.50 3.75 -11.13
C GLY A 651 5.43 4.88 -10.70
N TYR A 652 6.75 4.73 -10.84
CA TYR A 652 7.73 5.76 -10.51
C TYR A 652 7.92 6.75 -11.67
N GLY A 653 8.44 7.96 -11.39
CA GLY A 653 8.70 8.97 -12.41
C GLY A 653 7.45 9.58 -13.04
N GLU A 654 6.29 9.49 -12.41
CA GLU A 654 5.10 10.20 -12.88
C GLU A 654 5.28 11.72 -12.70
N VAL A 655 4.81 12.51 -13.66
CA VAL A 655 4.93 13.98 -13.62
C VAL A 655 3.61 14.66 -13.95
N ALA A 656 3.49 15.88 -13.44
CA ALA A 656 2.54 16.89 -13.86
C ALA A 656 3.31 18.05 -14.50
N ILE A 657 2.70 18.73 -15.47
CA ILE A 657 3.34 19.86 -16.18
C ILE A 657 2.41 21.08 -16.17
N ASN A 658 2.96 22.23 -15.77
CA ASN A 658 2.28 23.52 -15.77
C ASN A 658 0.91 23.47 -15.07
N MET A 659 0.86 22.78 -13.92
CA MET A 659 -0.29 22.73 -13.04
C MET A 659 -0.87 24.13 -12.80
N ALA A 660 -2.20 24.22 -12.60
CA ALA A 660 -2.90 25.49 -12.41
C ALA A 660 -2.25 26.39 -11.33
N VAL A 661 -1.72 25.77 -10.28
CA VAL A 661 -1.03 26.43 -9.17
C VAL A 661 0.19 27.25 -9.62
N HIS A 662 0.88 26.85 -10.69
CA HIS A 662 2.05 27.56 -11.23
C HIS A 662 1.68 28.80 -12.03
N ARG A 663 0.43 28.91 -12.52
CA ARG A 663 -0.03 30.04 -13.34
C ARG A 663 -0.42 31.25 -12.51
N THR A 664 -0.71 31.05 -11.23
CA THR A 664 -1.30 32.07 -10.38
C THR A 664 -0.41 32.29 -9.17
N CYS A 665 0.29 33.43 -9.14
CA CYS A 665 0.85 33.98 -7.90
C CYS A 665 -0.24 34.36 -6.87
N ASP A 666 -1.52 34.09 -7.14
CA ASP A 666 -2.64 34.30 -6.22
C ASP A 666 -3.64 33.14 -6.37
N LEU A 667 -3.54 32.10 -5.53
CA LEU A 667 -4.35 30.87 -5.62
C LEU A 667 -5.83 31.04 -5.25
N ARG A 668 -6.32 32.29 -5.14
CA ARG A 668 -7.72 32.61 -4.85
C ARG A 668 -8.69 32.22 -5.98
N LEU A 669 -8.19 31.99 -7.20
CA LEU A 669 -9.01 31.66 -8.38
C LEU A 669 -9.47 30.19 -8.46
N LEU A 670 -8.91 29.26 -7.67
CA LEU A 670 -9.29 27.84 -7.74
C LEU A 670 -10.56 27.48 -6.96
N ARG A 671 -11.14 28.40 -6.18
CA ARG A 671 -12.44 28.20 -5.49
C ARG A 671 -13.67 28.50 -6.35
N GLY A 672 -13.52 29.03 -7.57
CA GLY A 672 -14.63 29.48 -8.41
C GLY A 672 -15.20 28.47 -9.42
N ALA A 673 -14.63 27.27 -9.56
CA ALA A 673 -14.98 26.33 -10.63
C ALA A 673 -16.03 25.26 -10.26
N THR A 674 -16.58 25.28 -9.05
CA THR A 674 -17.83 24.57 -8.75
C THR A 674 -19.00 25.52 -8.94
N GLY A 675 -19.39 25.73 -10.20
CA GLY A 675 -20.59 26.48 -10.53
C GLY A 675 -21.81 25.72 -10.00
N ALA A 676 -22.46 26.29 -8.99
CA ALA A 676 -23.90 26.25 -8.91
C ALA A 676 -24.41 26.99 -10.15
N ALA A 677 -25.15 26.31 -11.02
CA ALA A 677 -25.93 26.96 -12.06
C ALA A 677 -27.15 27.66 -11.41
N PRO A 678 -27.66 28.76 -11.98
CA PRO A 678 -29.01 29.21 -11.67
C PRO A 678 -30.06 28.14 -12.03
#